data_AF-A0A667XXQ5-F1
#
_entry.id   AF-A0A667XXQ5-F1
#
_cell.length_a   1.000
_cell.length_b   1.000
_cell.length_c   1.000
_cell.angle_alpha   90.00
_cell.angle_beta   90.00
_cell.angle_gamma   90.00
#
_symmetry.space_group_name_H-M   'P 1'
#
loop_
_entity.id
_entity.type
_entity.pdbx_description
1 polymer ?
#
loop_
_entity_poly.entity_id
_entity_poly.type
_entity_poly.pdbx_seq_one_letter_code
_entity_poly.pdbx_strand_id
1 'polypeptide(L)'
;MPASQYLPCCTAILLVLLELVLAQYEHLGYPPGYPEPEQEMYTAPQLPPDTPRIQLRLAGEKRKHNEGRVEVFYDGEWGTVCDDDFSIHAAQVVCRELGYLEAISWSPSSKYGKGQGRIWFDNVHCTGKEKTLALCESNGIGVSDCKHTEDVGVVCSDKRIPGFKFVNTLPNHNLNIQVEDVRIRAILSTYRKRIPVTEGYVEVKDGGKWKQICNNEWSQLNSRVICGMFGFPGERKYNARVYKMFARRKKPTYWDYSINCTGNEAHLSGCKLGEILSKKTNGTCNGGMPVVVSCVPGRAFSPSPMAGFRKAFRQEQPLVRLRGGAIVGEGRVEVLKNGEWGTICDDNWNLMSATVVCRELGFGTAKEALSGGQLGQGMGPVHMNEVECSGFEKSITECFFNKESLGCSHEEDAAVRCNVPAMGFEERLRLSGGRNPYEGRVEVLVERNGSLVWGTVCSDGWGTMEAMVVCRQLGLGFASNAFQETLYWAGEVSADAVVMSGVRCSGTEMSLSHCLHHGAHITCPRGGGPYSAGVSCSETAPDLVLNPQVVEQTTYMEDRPMLMLQCAYEENCLATTSNQVPANSYRRLLRFSSQIHNNGQSDFRPKAGRHAWVWHDCHRHYHSMEVFTHYDLFSLNGTKVAEGHKASFCLEDSECDEGIEKKYECANFGEQGITVGCWDTYRHDIDCQWVDITDIKPGDYIFQIIINPNYEVPESDYTNNIMKCRCRYDGHRVWMYSCHNGGSLSTETEQTFPGLLSNQVTHR
;
A
#
# COMPACT_ATOMS: atom_id res chain seq x y z
N MET A 1 -36.78 48.12 -40.35
CA MET A 1 -36.17 49.43 -40.66
C MET A 1 -36.94 50.50 -39.89
N PRO A 2 -36.35 51.62 -39.45
CA PRO A 2 -35.11 51.84 -38.67
C PRO A 2 -35.44 52.62 -37.34
N ALA A 3 -34.71 52.45 -36.23
CA ALA A 3 -33.54 53.19 -35.72
C ALA A 3 -33.81 54.36 -34.71
N SER A 4 -33.19 54.21 -33.53
CA SER A 4 -32.27 55.18 -32.87
C SER A 4 -32.73 56.13 -31.73
N GLN A 5 -32.11 55.88 -30.56
CA GLN A 5 -31.36 56.79 -29.65
C GLN A 5 -32.06 57.77 -28.69
N TYR A 6 -31.60 57.75 -27.41
CA TYR A 6 -30.87 58.89 -26.79
C TYR A 6 -30.22 58.61 -25.40
N LEU A 7 -28.88 58.90 -25.30
CA LEU A 7 -28.04 59.45 -24.18
C LEU A 7 -27.72 58.60 -22.89
N PRO A 8 -26.74 58.94 -21.98
CA PRO A 8 -25.48 59.75 -22.06
C PRO A 8 -24.24 59.39 -21.13
N CYS A 9 -23.10 60.04 -21.41
CA CYS A 9 -22.07 60.71 -20.55
C CYS A 9 -21.18 60.13 -19.42
N CYS A 10 -21.24 58.90 -18.92
CA CYS A 10 -20.36 58.53 -17.77
C CYS A 10 -19.00 57.87 -18.08
N THR A 11 -18.66 57.60 -19.33
CA THR A 11 -17.49 56.76 -19.67
C THR A 11 -16.19 57.50 -20.02
N ALA A 12 -16.21 58.83 -20.10
CA ALA A 12 -15.06 59.58 -20.65
C ALA A 12 -13.96 59.95 -19.62
N ILE A 13 -14.19 59.80 -18.31
CA ILE A 13 -13.20 60.20 -17.28
C ILE A 13 -12.38 59.01 -16.76
N LEU A 14 -12.87 57.77 -16.91
CA LEU A 14 -12.16 56.57 -16.45
C LEU A 14 -11.08 56.06 -17.42
N LEU A 15 -11.06 56.54 -18.66
CA LEU A 15 -10.09 56.12 -19.68
C LEU A 15 -8.76 56.89 -19.61
N VAL A 16 -8.71 58.06 -18.98
CA VAL A 16 -7.48 58.89 -18.95
C VAL A 16 -6.56 58.55 -17.76
N LEU A 17 -7.07 57.89 -16.71
CA LEU A 17 -6.26 57.45 -15.56
C LEU A 17 -5.65 56.05 -15.75
N LEU A 18 -6.11 55.26 -16.72
CA LEU A 18 -5.55 53.93 -17.02
C LEU A 18 -4.30 53.98 -17.91
N GLU A 19 -4.13 55.03 -18.74
CA GLU A 19 -3.00 55.12 -19.68
C GLU A 19 -1.70 55.67 -19.05
N LEU A 20 -1.72 56.18 -17.82
CA LEU A 20 -0.50 56.65 -17.14
C LEU A 20 0.14 55.63 -16.19
N VAL A 21 -0.48 54.47 -15.94
CA VAL A 21 0.08 53.39 -15.10
C VAL A 21 0.63 52.22 -15.94
N LEU A 22 0.31 52.17 -17.23
CA LEU A 22 0.79 51.13 -18.16
C LEU A 22 2.13 51.45 -18.86
N ALA A 23 2.76 52.59 -18.57
CA ALA A 23 3.94 53.07 -19.31
C ALA A 23 5.27 53.06 -18.51
N GLN A 24 5.43 52.20 -17.48
CA GLN A 24 6.70 52.08 -16.75
C GLN A 24 7.15 50.65 -16.40
N TYR A 25 6.64 49.60 -17.04
CA TYR A 25 7.20 48.24 -16.87
C TYR A 25 7.48 47.48 -18.19
N GLU A 26 7.67 48.21 -19.29
CA GLU A 26 8.36 47.71 -20.49
C GLU A 26 9.78 48.30 -20.54
N HIS A 27 10.69 47.83 -19.69
CA HIS A 27 12.14 47.82 -19.93
C HIS A 27 12.90 47.22 -18.74
N LEU A 28 12.81 45.92 -18.56
CA LEU A 28 13.86 45.13 -17.92
C LEU A 28 13.80 43.71 -18.49
N GLY A 29 14.56 43.48 -19.55
CA GLY A 29 14.79 42.14 -20.08
C GLY A 29 15.48 41.30 -19.01
N TYR A 30 14.81 40.23 -18.56
CA TYR A 30 15.47 39.14 -17.85
C TYR A 30 16.17 38.24 -18.88
N PRO A 31 17.38 37.74 -18.55
CA PRO A 31 18.26 37.07 -19.50
C PRO A 31 17.70 35.72 -19.98
N PRO A 32 18.09 35.25 -21.17
CA PRO A 32 17.69 33.96 -21.69
C PRO A 32 18.41 32.81 -20.96
N GLY A 33 17.64 31.77 -20.62
CA GLY A 33 18.15 30.41 -20.40
C GLY A 33 18.37 30.03 -18.94
N TYR A 34 17.35 29.44 -18.32
CA TYR A 34 17.58 28.30 -17.44
C TYR A 34 17.25 27.05 -18.25
N PRO A 35 18.23 26.14 -18.47
CA PRO A 35 17.94 24.83 -19.05
C PRO A 35 16.91 24.11 -18.17
N GLU A 36 15.99 23.36 -18.80
CA GLU A 36 15.29 22.28 -18.10
C GLU A 36 16.32 21.47 -17.31
N PRO A 37 16.03 21.03 -16.06
CA PRO A 37 16.94 20.13 -15.37
C PRO A 37 17.02 18.84 -16.21
N GLU A 38 18.13 18.69 -16.93
CA GLU A 38 18.50 17.40 -17.51
C GLU A 38 18.44 16.38 -16.37
N GLN A 39 17.69 15.30 -16.56
CA GLN A 39 17.81 14.12 -15.72
C GLN A 39 19.28 13.67 -15.81
N GLU A 40 20.11 14.06 -14.84
CA GLU A 40 21.50 13.65 -14.75
C GLU A 40 21.55 12.12 -14.66
N MET A 41 21.84 11.48 -15.79
CA MET A 41 22.22 10.07 -15.80
C MET A 41 23.48 9.91 -14.96
N TYR A 42 23.41 9.06 -13.93
CA TYR A 42 24.56 8.70 -13.10
C TYR A 42 25.79 8.37 -13.96
N THR A 43 26.85 9.16 -13.80
CA THR A 43 28.16 8.91 -14.41
C THR A 43 29.09 8.37 -13.33
N ALA A 44 29.68 7.19 -13.55
CA ALA A 44 30.58 6.58 -12.59
C ALA A 44 31.72 7.55 -12.23
N PRO A 45 31.91 7.89 -10.95
CA PRO A 45 32.90 8.87 -10.56
C PRO A 45 34.32 8.35 -10.79
N GLN A 46 35.19 9.18 -11.39
CA GLN A 46 36.62 8.88 -11.44
C GLN A 46 37.22 9.02 -10.03
N LEU A 47 37.83 7.95 -9.53
CA LEU A 47 38.56 7.93 -8.27
C LEU A 47 40.04 8.32 -8.51
N PRO A 48 40.70 9.01 -7.56
CA PRO A 48 42.14 9.22 -7.61
C PRO A 48 42.91 7.90 -7.78
N PRO A 49 44.07 7.90 -8.48
CA PRO A 49 44.86 6.69 -8.72
C PRO A 49 45.30 5.97 -7.43
N ASP A 50 45.50 6.72 -6.36
CA ASP A 50 46.01 6.24 -5.07
C ASP A 50 44.90 5.77 -4.11
N THR A 51 43.63 5.84 -4.51
CA THR A 51 42.52 5.40 -3.65
C THR A 51 42.46 3.86 -3.59
N PRO A 52 42.50 3.26 -2.39
CA PRO A 52 42.40 1.80 -2.25
C PRO A 52 41.07 1.31 -2.80
N ARG A 53 41.13 0.24 -3.61
CA ARG A 53 39.95 -0.35 -4.22
C ARG A 53 39.30 -1.31 -3.24
N ILE A 54 38.11 -0.94 -2.79
CA ILE A 54 37.27 -1.75 -1.90
C ILE A 54 35.97 -2.13 -2.59
N GLN A 55 35.32 -3.17 -2.09
CA GLN A 55 33.95 -3.52 -2.46
C GLN A 55 33.11 -3.74 -1.20
N LEU A 56 31.88 -3.23 -1.20
CA LEU A 56 30.97 -3.37 -0.07
C LEU A 56 29.90 -4.45 -0.32
N ARG A 57 29.43 -5.07 0.76
CA ARG A 57 28.17 -5.84 0.79
C ARG A 57 27.48 -5.72 2.14
N LEU A 58 26.17 -6.01 2.15
CA LEU A 58 25.39 -6.19 3.37
C LEU A 58 25.19 -7.68 3.67
N ALA A 59 25.70 -8.11 4.81
CA ALA A 59 25.72 -9.49 5.26
C ALA A 59 25.05 -9.66 6.64
N GLY A 60 25.00 -10.90 7.12
CA GLY A 60 24.42 -11.23 8.43
C GLY A 60 22.93 -11.57 8.37
N GLU A 61 22.29 -11.51 9.54
CA GLU A 61 20.88 -11.85 9.77
C GLU A 61 19.96 -10.72 9.29
N LYS A 62 19.90 -10.53 7.97
CA LYS A 62 19.12 -9.46 7.33
C LYS A 62 17.67 -9.88 7.07
N ARG A 63 16.70 -8.98 7.32
CA ARG A 63 15.28 -9.17 6.97
C ARG A 63 14.98 -8.59 5.57
N LYS A 64 15.66 -7.50 5.20
CA LYS A 64 15.57 -6.88 3.87
C LYS A 64 16.88 -6.97 3.08
N HIS A 65 16.83 -6.73 1.77
CA HIS A 65 18.02 -6.80 0.90
C HIS A 65 18.92 -5.54 0.97
N ASN A 66 18.37 -4.46 1.52
CA ASN A 66 18.94 -3.13 1.73
C ASN A 66 19.42 -2.88 3.15
N GLU A 67 19.46 -3.91 3.99
CA GLU A 67 20.00 -3.81 5.34
C GLU A 67 20.96 -4.96 5.65
N GLY A 68 21.81 -4.76 6.65
CA GLY A 68 22.71 -5.77 7.16
C GLY A 68 24.00 -5.19 7.73
N ARG A 69 24.85 -6.07 8.25
CA ARG A 69 26.22 -5.77 8.66
C ARG A 69 27.04 -5.33 7.44
N VAL A 70 27.80 -4.25 7.58
CA VAL A 70 28.67 -3.74 6.52
C VAL A 70 29.93 -4.61 6.46
N GLU A 71 30.14 -5.25 5.31
CA GLU A 71 31.36 -5.99 5.02
C GLU A 71 32.10 -5.36 3.84
N VAL A 72 33.43 -5.31 3.94
CA VAL A 72 34.35 -4.74 2.98
C VAL A 72 35.27 -5.83 2.45
N PHE A 73 35.41 -5.91 1.13
CA PHE A 73 36.42 -6.73 0.47
C PHE A 73 37.63 -5.85 0.15
N TYR A 74 38.78 -6.21 0.71
CA TYR A 74 40.06 -5.55 0.46
C TYR A 74 41.19 -6.58 0.51
N ASP A 75 42.18 -6.43 -0.37
CA ASP A 75 43.35 -7.32 -0.49
C ASP A 75 43.03 -8.83 -0.55
N GLY A 76 41.94 -9.20 -1.23
CA GLY A 76 41.55 -10.60 -1.43
C GLY A 76 40.72 -11.22 -0.30
N GLU A 77 40.43 -10.48 0.78
CA GLU A 77 39.70 -10.98 1.94
C GLU A 77 38.49 -10.09 2.30
N TRP A 78 37.39 -10.70 2.75
CA TRP A 78 36.26 -9.98 3.34
C TRP A 78 36.52 -9.72 4.82
N GLY A 79 36.16 -8.52 5.28
CA GLY A 79 36.20 -8.11 6.68
C GLY A 79 35.07 -7.12 7.00
N THR A 80 35.02 -6.62 8.23
CA THR A 80 33.93 -5.76 8.73
C THR A 80 34.38 -4.31 8.98
N VAL A 81 33.46 -3.47 9.48
CA VAL A 81 33.68 -2.07 9.84
C VAL A 81 33.22 -1.88 11.29
N CYS A 82 34.03 -1.21 12.11
CA CYS A 82 33.66 -0.90 13.50
C CYS A 82 32.60 0.21 13.57
N ASP A 83 31.80 0.20 14.63
CA ASP A 83 30.76 1.18 14.93
C ASP A 83 31.26 2.42 15.69
N ASP A 84 32.50 2.39 16.20
CA ASP A 84 33.16 3.53 16.83
C ASP A 84 33.25 4.74 15.87
N ASP A 85 32.78 5.90 16.34
CA ASP A 85 32.59 7.14 15.59
C ASP A 85 31.83 7.01 14.25
N PHE A 86 31.18 5.87 14.00
CA PHE A 86 30.37 5.66 12.81
C PHE A 86 29.10 6.53 12.89
N SER A 87 28.71 7.15 11.78
CA SER A 87 27.56 8.07 11.76
C SER A 87 26.63 7.80 10.58
N ILE A 88 25.46 8.44 10.60
CA ILE A 88 24.51 8.40 9.48
C ILE A 88 25.12 8.92 8.17
N HIS A 89 26.13 9.79 8.25
CA HIS A 89 26.86 10.27 7.07
C HIS A 89 27.73 9.16 6.46
N ALA A 90 28.36 8.33 7.29
CA ALA A 90 29.09 7.15 6.81
C ALA A 90 28.12 6.11 6.23
N ALA A 91 26.96 5.90 6.88
CA ALA A 91 25.90 5.07 6.34
C ALA A 91 25.41 5.56 4.97
N GLN A 92 25.28 6.89 4.77
CA GLN A 92 24.90 7.49 3.50
C GLN A 92 25.91 7.14 2.39
N VAL A 93 27.22 7.18 2.70
CA VAL A 93 28.28 6.78 1.75
C VAL A 93 28.16 5.29 1.43
N VAL A 94 28.01 4.42 2.43
CA VAL A 94 27.83 2.98 2.26
C VAL A 94 26.61 2.66 1.39
N CYS A 95 25.45 3.23 1.71
CA CYS A 95 24.21 2.98 0.98
C CYS A 95 24.28 3.48 -0.47
N ARG A 96 24.86 4.66 -0.70
CA ARG A 96 25.11 5.18 -2.05
C ARG A 96 26.10 4.34 -2.83
N GLU A 97 27.17 3.87 -2.20
CA GLU A 97 28.17 2.98 -2.80
C GLU A 97 27.60 1.58 -3.11
N LEU A 98 26.56 1.15 -2.39
CA LEU A 98 25.77 -0.04 -2.67
C LEU A 98 24.59 0.21 -3.63
N GLY A 99 24.43 1.43 -4.14
CA GLY A 99 23.43 1.77 -5.16
C GLY A 99 22.04 2.12 -4.67
N TYR A 100 21.88 2.34 -3.37
CA TYR A 100 20.66 2.88 -2.78
C TYR A 100 20.72 4.41 -2.78
N LEU A 101 19.56 5.06 -2.87
CA LEU A 101 19.46 6.51 -2.97
C LEU A 101 20.00 7.21 -1.71
N GLU A 102 19.65 6.66 -0.55
CA GLU A 102 19.98 7.19 0.76
C GLU A 102 20.04 6.09 1.83
N ALA A 103 20.66 6.41 2.97
CA ALA A 103 20.60 5.63 4.20
C ALA A 103 19.41 6.05 5.04
N ILE A 104 18.62 5.08 5.52
CA ILE A 104 17.51 5.31 6.46
C ILE A 104 18.06 5.36 7.89
N SER A 105 18.93 4.42 8.26
CA SER A 105 19.49 4.34 9.60
C SER A 105 20.77 3.50 9.62
N TRP A 106 21.46 3.49 10.75
CA TRP A 106 22.57 2.58 11.03
C TRP A 106 22.39 1.98 12.43
N SER A 107 23.11 0.90 12.73
CA SER A 107 22.98 0.18 13.99
C SER A 107 24.34 -0.26 14.51
N PRO A 108 24.69 0.07 15.77
CA PRO A 108 25.90 -0.39 16.41
C PRO A 108 25.76 -1.84 16.91
N SER A 109 26.81 -2.31 17.56
CA SER A 109 26.84 -3.48 18.43
C SER A 109 26.48 -4.79 17.73
N SER A 110 26.86 -4.94 16.45
CA SER A 110 26.64 -6.16 15.67
C SER A 110 25.19 -6.63 15.63
N LYS A 111 24.25 -5.68 15.50
CA LYS A 111 22.79 -5.96 15.42
C LYS A 111 22.42 -7.06 14.42
N TYR A 112 23.12 -7.13 13.29
CA TYR A 112 22.88 -8.13 12.23
C TYR A 112 23.78 -9.37 12.37
N GLY A 113 24.23 -9.66 13.58
CA GLY A 113 25.18 -10.71 13.91
C GLY A 113 26.64 -10.25 13.81
N LYS A 114 27.53 -11.03 14.42
CA LYS A 114 28.98 -10.78 14.43
C LYS A 114 29.63 -11.23 13.13
N GLY A 115 30.54 -10.42 12.60
CA GLY A 115 31.42 -10.81 11.51
C GLY A 115 32.52 -11.76 11.96
N GLN A 116 33.39 -12.09 11.01
CA GLN A 116 34.58 -12.90 11.24
C GLN A 116 35.74 -12.34 10.42
N GLY A 117 36.97 -12.53 10.92
CA GLY A 117 38.18 -12.14 10.21
C GLY A 117 38.68 -10.75 10.61
N ARG A 118 39.10 -9.95 9.63
CA ARG A 118 39.66 -8.62 9.87
C ARG A 118 38.56 -7.57 10.00
N ILE A 119 38.79 -6.57 10.83
CA ILE A 119 38.04 -5.30 10.81
C ILE A 119 38.85 -4.34 9.96
N TRP A 120 38.31 -3.94 8.81
CA TRP A 120 39.04 -3.16 7.81
C TRP A 120 39.03 -1.66 8.08
N PHE A 121 37.99 -1.15 8.72
CA PHE A 121 37.83 0.27 8.99
C PHE A 121 37.33 0.50 10.41
N ASP A 122 37.86 1.55 11.02
CA ASP A 122 37.60 1.98 12.39
C ASP A 122 37.67 3.50 12.50
N ASN A 123 36.93 4.09 13.45
CA ASN A 123 36.68 5.52 13.60
C ASN A 123 36.34 6.19 12.26
N VAL A 124 35.35 5.65 11.56
CA VAL A 124 35.02 6.07 10.19
C VAL A 124 34.24 7.38 10.18
N HIS A 125 34.93 8.46 9.84
CA HIS A 125 34.35 9.79 9.76
C HIS A 125 34.13 10.23 8.30
N CYS A 126 32.86 10.25 7.88
CA CYS A 126 32.44 10.73 6.56
C CYS A 126 31.62 12.03 6.68
N THR A 127 31.75 12.91 5.69
CA THR A 127 30.89 14.09 5.49
C THR A 127 29.56 13.74 4.79
N GLY A 128 29.44 12.54 4.23
CA GLY A 128 28.27 12.05 3.48
C GLY A 128 28.35 12.32 1.98
N LYS A 129 29.42 12.99 1.51
CA LYS A 129 29.64 13.37 0.10
C LYS A 129 30.69 12.50 -0.60
N GLU A 130 31.38 11.66 0.15
CA GLU A 130 32.41 10.76 -0.32
C GLU A 130 31.83 9.74 -1.30
N LYS A 131 32.62 9.40 -2.34
CA LYS A 131 32.16 8.50 -3.41
C LYS A 131 32.31 7.02 -3.05
N THR A 132 33.18 6.73 -2.08
CA THR A 132 33.46 5.38 -1.54
C THR A 132 33.87 5.52 -0.09
N LEU A 133 33.60 4.51 0.73
CA LEU A 133 34.01 4.42 2.13
C LEU A 133 35.53 4.56 2.29
N ALA A 134 36.30 4.13 1.29
CA ALA A 134 37.76 4.25 1.26
C ALA A 134 38.29 5.69 1.22
N LEU A 135 37.43 6.69 0.97
CA LEU A 135 37.78 8.11 0.98
C LEU A 135 37.39 8.81 2.29
N CYS A 136 36.69 8.12 3.19
CA CYS A 136 36.39 8.66 4.51
C CYS A 136 37.65 8.63 5.39
N GLU A 137 37.74 9.56 6.31
CA GLU A 137 38.80 9.56 7.32
C GLU A 137 38.57 8.36 8.25
N SER A 138 39.64 7.63 8.56
CA SER A 138 39.64 6.46 9.44
C SER A 138 41.03 6.28 10.05
N ASN A 139 41.18 5.37 11.01
CA ASN A 139 42.49 5.02 11.60
C ASN A 139 43.47 4.33 10.63
N GLY A 140 43.04 4.10 9.37
CA GLY A 140 43.79 3.38 8.34
C GLY A 140 43.25 1.97 8.12
N ILE A 141 43.47 1.43 6.91
CA ILE A 141 42.90 0.13 6.52
C ILE A 141 43.53 -1.00 7.33
N GLY A 142 42.68 -1.78 8.01
CA GLY A 142 43.08 -2.92 8.84
C GLY A 142 43.68 -2.53 10.19
N VAL A 143 43.58 -1.26 10.59
CA VAL A 143 43.98 -0.75 11.90
C VAL A 143 42.73 -0.52 12.72
N SER A 144 42.48 -1.38 13.70
CA SER A 144 41.34 -1.31 14.61
C SER A 144 41.68 -1.96 15.94
N ASP A 145 41.14 -1.41 17.04
CA ASP A 145 41.16 -2.03 18.37
C ASP A 145 39.78 -2.61 18.78
N CYS A 146 38.79 -2.51 17.90
CA CYS A 146 37.46 -3.09 18.07
C CYS A 146 37.43 -4.62 18.02
N LYS A 147 36.32 -5.20 18.51
CA LYS A 147 35.95 -6.61 18.37
C LYS A 147 34.74 -6.75 17.46
N HIS A 148 34.47 -7.96 16.96
CA HIS A 148 33.22 -8.25 16.22
C HIS A 148 31.93 -8.15 17.04
N THR A 149 31.98 -7.65 18.29
CA THR A 149 30.78 -7.15 18.99
C THR A 149 30.40 -5.75 18.56
N GLU A 150 31.31 -5.03 17.89
CA GLU A 150 31.25 -3.64 17.49
C GLU A 150 31.14 -3.51 15.96
N ASP A 151 30.82 -4.60 15.25
CA ASP A 151 30.60 -4.49 13.80
C ASP A 151 29.32 -3.67 13.50
N VAL A 152 29.44 -2.73 12.58
CA VAL A 152 28.35 -1.82 12.23
C VAL A 152 27.39 -2.42 11.21
N GLY A 153 26.10 -2.12 11.39
CA GLY A 153 25.04 -2.38 10.44
C GLY A 153 24.45 -1.11 9.83
N VAL A 154 23.92 -1.21 8.61
CA VAL A 154 23.19 -0.10 7.98
C VAL A 154 21.84 -0.57 7.45
N VAL A 155 20.91 0.37 7.32
CA VAL A 155 19.62 0.22 6.62
C VAL A 155 19.57 1.30 5.55
N CYS A 156 19.50 0.88 4.30
CA CYS A 156 19.39 1.75 3.15
C CYS A 156 17.94 1.94 2.73
N SER A 157 17.64 2.95 1.93
CA SER A 157 16.32 3.11 1.29
C SER A 157 16.06 2.01 0.27
N ASP A 158 14.78 1.66 0.05
CA ASP A 158 14.38 0.71 -1.02
C ASP A 158 14.54 1.34 -2.42
N LYS A 159 14.66 2.67 -2.51
CA LYS A 159 14.87 3.41 -3.74
C LYS A 159 16.31 3.22 -4.23
N ARG A 160 16.47 2.74 -5.45
CA ARG A 160 17.77 2.65 -6.14
C ARG A 160 18.12 3.98 -6.80
N ILE A 161 19.41 4.31 -6.85
CA ILE A 161 19.88 5.44 -7.66
C ILE A 161 19.64 5.09 -9.14
N PRO A 162 18.83 5.88 -9.88
CA PRO A 162 18.57 5.60 -11.28
C PRO A 162 19.87 5.61 -12.10
N GLY A 163 20.15 4.51 -12.80
CA GLY A 163 21.37 4.36 -13.60
C GLY A 163 22.65 4.02 -12.81
N PHE A 164 22.52 3.67 -11.53
CA PHE A 164 23.63 3.22 -10.71
C PHE A 164 24.29 1.94 -11.25
N LYS A 165 25.62 1.88 -11.15
CA LYS A 165 26.44 0.76 -11.62
C LYS A 165 27.20 0.18 -10.44
N PHE A 166 26.96 -1.09 -10.14
CA PHE A 166 27.80 -1.82 -9.20
C PHE A 166 29.19 -1.98 -9.84
N VAL A 167 30.27 -1.67 -9.12
CA VAL A 167 31.61 -2.02 -9.59
C VAL A 167 32.02 -3.30 -8.85
N ASN A 168 31.71 -4.46 -9.43
CA ASN A 168 32.23 -5.72 -8.89
C ASN A 168 33.70 -5.86 -9.30
N THR A 169 34.62 -5.69 -8.35
CA THR A 169 36.03 -6.07 -8.50
C THR A 169 36.31 -7.34 -7.71
N LEU A 170 35.77 -8.47 -8.17
CA LEU A 170 36.28 -9.78 -7.74
C LEU A 170 37.34 -10.27 -8.74
N PRO A 171 38.58 -10.56 -8.28
CA PRO A 171 39.64 -11.06 -9.13
C PRO A 171 39.58 -12.59 -9.20
N ASN A 172 38.87 -13.12 -10.19
CA ASN A 172 39.36 -14.19 -11.06
C ASN A 172 38.27 -14.57 -12.08
N HIS A 173 38.53 -14.23 -13.34
CA HIS A 173 37.62 -14.13 -14.50
C HIS A 173 36.97 -12.74 -14.67
N ASN A 174 37.71 -11.86 -15.36
CA ASN A 174 37.33 -10.51 -15.79
C ASN A 174 36.08 -10.49 -16.67
N LEU A 175 34.88 -10.48 -16.08
CA LEU A 175 33.64 -10.07 -16.74
C LEU A 175 32.80 -9.28 -15.74
N ASN A 176 32.89 -7.95 -15.83
CA ASN A 176 32.07 -7.03 -15.06
C ASN A 176 30.76 -6.82 -15.83
N ILE A 177 29.79 -7.71 -15.62
CA ILE A 177 28.53 -7.73 -16.37
C ILE A 177 27.48 -6.98 -15.58
N GLN A 178 27.17 -5.76 -16.00
CA GLN A 178 26.21 -4.88 -15.34
C GLN A 178 24.91 -4.85 -16.17
N VAL A 179 23.90 -5.61 -15.73
CA VAL A 179 22.53 -5.48 -16.25
C VAL A 179 21.94 -4.22 -15.60
N GLU A 180 21.98 -3.09 -16.32
CA GLU A 180 21.45 -1.80 -15.83
C GLU A 180 19.93 -1.81 -15.74
N ASP A 181 19.27 -2.50 -16.68
CA ASP A 181 17.81 -2.56 -16.80
C ASP A 181 17.39 -3.71 -17.73
N VAL A 182 16.14 -4.16 -17.62
CA VAL A 182 15.53 -5.18 -18.49
C VAL A 182 14.17 -4.68 -18.95
N ARG A 183 13.81 -4.91 -20.22
CA ARG A 183 12.46 -4.59 -20.72
C ARG A 183 11.93 -5.59 -21.73
N ILE A 184 10.61 -5.63 -21.85
CA ILE A 184 9.90 -6.28 -22.96
C ILE A 184 9.53 -5.21 -24.00
N ARG A 185 10.20 -5.20 -25.16
CA ARG A 185 9.90 -4.24 -26.23
C ARG A 185 8.87 -4.80 -27.21
N ALA A 186 7.68 -4.21 -27.23
CA ALA A 186 6.61 -4.54 -28.18
C ALA A 186 7.00 -4.23 -29.63
N ILE A 187 7.01 -5.26 -30.49
CA ILE A 187 7.41 -5.12 -31.90
C ILE A 187 6.22 -4.89 -32.80
N LEU A 188 5.12 -5.60 -32.56
CA LEU A 188 3.91 -5.54 -33.36
C LEU A 188 3.07 -4.34 -32.94
N SER A 189 2.51 -3.61 -33.92
CA SER A 189 1.64 -2.45 -33.68
C SER A 189 0.46 -2.79 -32.77
N THR A 190 -0.09 -4.00 -32.90
CA THR A 190 -1.17 -4.53 -32.06
C THR A 190 -0.81 -4.52 -30.57
N TYR A 191 0.45 -4.74 -30.22
CA TYR A 191 0.92 -4.77 -28.83
C TYR A 191 1.50 -3.43 -28.35
N ARG A 192 1.95 -2.55 -29.25
CA ARG A 192 2.46 -1.21 -28.86
C ARG A 192 1.39 -0.29 -28.26
N LYS A 193 0.12 -0.50 -28.61
CA LYS A 193 -1.02 0.25 -28.06
C LYS A 193 -1.70 -0.46 -26.90
N ARG A 194 -1.24 -1.65 -26.51
CA ARG A 194 -1.82 -2.43 -25.41
C ARG A 194 -0.99 -2.23 -24.16
N ILE A 195 -1.71 -2.04 -23.07
CA ILE A 195 -1.17 -1.96 -21.72
C ILE A 195 -1.88 -3.07 -20.93
N PRO A 196 -1.13 -3.93 -20.21
CA PRO A 196 0.32 -3.98 -20.14
C PRO A 196 0.96 -4.60 -21.40
N VAL A 197 2.27 -4.43 -21.58
CA VAL A 197 3.02 -5.07 -22.67
C VAL A 197 3.24 -6.54 -22.35
N THR A 198 2.49 -7.43 -23.02
CA THR A 198 2.55 -8.87 -22.75
C THR A 198 3.49 -9.64 -23.68
N GLU A 199 3.93 -9.06 -24.81
CA GLU A 199 4.71 -9.81 -25.81
C GLU A 199 5.70 -8.91 -26.55
N GLY A 200 6.96 -9.35 -26.65
CA GLY A 200 8.01 -8.53 -27.25
C GLY A 200 9.40 -9.15 -27.18
N TYR A 201 10.39 -8.42 -27.73
CA TYR A 201 11.79 -8.79 -27.56
C TYR A 201 12.25 -8.46 -26.15
N VAL A 202 13.01 -9.37 -25.54
CA VAL A 202 13.69 -9.09 -24.26
C VAL A 202 14.97 -8.33 -24.56
N GLU A 203 15.07 -7.14 -23.98
CA GLU A 203 16.24 -6.27 -24.11
C GLU A 203 16.83 -6.01 -22.72
N VAL A 204 18.15 -6.11 -22.66
CA VAL A 204 18.96 -5.80 -21.48
C VAL A 204 19.73 -4.52 -21.77
N LYS A 205 19.71 -3.58 -20.85
CA LYS A 205 20.51 -2.37 -20.92
C LYS A 205 21.88 -2.65 -20.33
N ASP A 206 22.91 -2.52 -21.16
CA ASP A 206 24.30 -2.79 -20.80
C ASP A 206 25.19 -1.72 -21.44
N GLY A 207 25.91 -0.97 -20.59
CA GLY A 207 26.71 0.18 -21.02
C GLY A 207 25.86 1.30 -21.64
N GLY A 208 24.67 1.58 -21.08
CA GLY A 208 23.73 2.57 -21.59
C GLY A 208 23.00 2.20 -22.90
N LYS A 209 23.32 1.05 -23.52
CA LYS A 209 22.72 0.61 -24.78
C LYS A 209 21.82 -0.60 -24.56
N TRP A 210 20.65 -0.58 -25.21
CA TRP A 210 19.75 -1.73 -25.24
C TRP A 210 20.29 -2.79 -26.19
N LYS A 211 20.59 -3.96 -25.65
CA LYS A 211 21.03 -5.16 -26.37
C LYS A 211 19.98 -6.26 -26.21
N GLN A 212 19.83 -7.10 -27.22
CA GLN A 212 18.87 -8.22 -27.22
C GLN A 212 19.52 -9.49 -26.69
N ILE A 213 18.76 -10.35 -26.05
CA ILE A 213 19.28 -11.67 -25.65
C ILE A 213 19.19 -12.63 -26.84
N CYS A 214 20.23 -13.43 -27.07
CA CYS A 214 20.23 -14.46 -28.10
C CYS A 214 19.34 -15.64 -27.64
N ASN A 215 18.50 -16.17 -28.52
CA ASN A 215 17.61 -17.28 -28.17
C ASN A 215 18.28 -18.66 -28.12
N ASN A 216 19.56 -18.74 -28.47
CA ASN A 216 20.33 -19.96 -28.29
C ASN A 216 20.37 -20.31 -26.79
N GLU A 217 20.04 -21.56 -26.44
CA GLU A 217 19.95 -22.02 -25.05
C GLU A 217 18.83 -21.36 -24.21
N TRP A 218 17.93 -20.60 -24.83
CA TRP A 218 16.82 -19.99 -24.11
C TRP A 218 15.74 -21.03 -23.76
N SER A 219 15.48 -21.19 -22.47
CA SER A 219 14.52 -22.16 -21.95
C SER A 219 13.15 -21.54 -21.64
N GLN A 220 12.16 -22.40 -21.38
CA GLN A 220 10.87 -21.97 -20.84
C GLN A 220 11.01 -21.38 -19.43
N LEU A 221 11.92 -21.92 -18.61
CA LEU A 221 12.19 -21.43 -17.24
C LEU A 221 12.73 -19.99 -17.26
N ASN A 222 13.58 -19.64 -18.23
CA ASN A 222 14.02 -18.26 -18.43
C ASN A 222 12.83 -17.34 -18.75
N SER A 223 11.91 -17.82 -19.59
CA SER A 223 10.69 -17.07 -19.95
C SER A 223 9.77 -16.88 -18.74
N ARG A 224 9.66 -17.90 -17.88
CA ARG A 224 8.89 -17.86 -16.62
C ARG A 224 9.43 -16.79 -15.66
N VAL A 225 10.75 -16.68 -15.49
CA VAL A 225 11.37 -15.63 -14.66
C VAL A 225 11.13 -14.25 -15.25
N ILE A 226 11.34 -14.07 -16.57
CA ILE A 226 11.09 -12.78 -17.23
C ILE A 226 9.63 -12.37 -17.07
N CYS A 227 8.67 -13.25 -17.36
CA CYS A 227 7.25 -12.93 -17.18
C CYS A 227 6.94 -12.61 -15.71
N GLY A 228 7.51 -13.39 -14.77
CA GLY A 228 7.39 -13.17 -13.34
C GLY A 228 7.87 -11.79 -12.88
N MET A 229 9.08 -11.37 -13.26
CA MET A 229 9.61 -10.05 -12.83
C MET A 229 8.81 -8.87 -13.40
N PHE A 230 8.12 -9.04 -14.53
CA PHE A 230 7.22 -8.02 -15.10
C PHE A 230 5.77 -8.15 -14.62
N GLY A 231 5.53 -8.96 -13.58
CA GLY A 231 4.22 -9.04 -12.92
C GLY A 231 3.23 -10.00 -13.56
N PHE A 232 3.70 -10.94 -14.39
CA PHE A 232 2.83 -11.92 -15.03
C PHE A 232 2.97 -13.32 -14.40
N PRO A 233 1.86 -14.01 -14.10
CA PRO A 233 1.86 -15.31 -13.39
C PRO A 233 2.43 -16.46 -14.22
N GLY A 234 2.50 -16.29 -15.55
CA GLY A 234 3.07 -17.30 -16.41
C GLY A 234 3.29 -16.85 -17.85
N GLU A 235 3.81 -17.78 -18.63
CA GLU A 235 4.22 -17.62 -20.01
C GLU A 235 3.36 -18.46 -20.98
N ARG A 236 3.31 -18.05 -22.25
CA ARG A 236 2.61 -18.76 -23.33
C ARG A 236 3.41 -18.78 -24.62
N LYS A 237 2.96 -19.59 -25.58
CA LYS A 237 3.59 -19.70 -26.91
C LYS A 237 3.25 -18.47 -27.77
N TYR A 238 4.19 -18.09 -28.63
CA TYR A 238 4.06 -16.99 -29.59
C TYR A 238 4.31 -17.45 -31.03
N ASN A 239 3.94 -16.62 -32.02
CA ASN A 239 4.18 -16.92 -33.44
C ASN A 239 5.60 -16.54 -33.87
N ALA A 240 6.54 -17.48 -33.74
CA ALA A 240 7.95 -17.27 -34.06
C ALA A 240 8.22 -16.83 -35.51
N ARG A 241 7.36 -17.20 -36.48
CA ARG A 241 7.55 -16.82 -37.90
C ARG A 241 7.52 -15.30 -38.09
N VAL A 242 6.63 -14.62 -37.40
CA VAL A 242 6.47 -13.17 -37.47
C VAL A 242 7.71 -12.48 -36.93
N TYR A 243 8.16 -12.87 -35.73
CA TYR A 243 9.34 -12.28 -35.10
C TYR A 243 10.63 -12.58 -35.86
N LYS A 244 10.74 -13.75 -36.50
CA LYS A 244 11.87 -14.09 -37.38
C LYS A 244 11.90 -13.20 -38.63
N MET A 245 10.74 -12.82 -39.17
CA MET A 245 10.65 -11.86 -40.28
C MET A 245 11.17 -10.48 -39.86
N PHE A 246 10.78 -9.98 -38.68
CA PHE A 246 11.24 -8.68 -38.17
C PHE A 246 12.73 -8.67 -37.82
N ALA A 247 13.26 -9.76 -37.25
CA ALA A 247 14.68 -9.91 -36.96
C ALA A 247 15.56 -9.89 -38.22
N ARG A 248 15.05 -10.34 -39.38
CA ARG A 248 15.77 -10.26 -40.67
C ARG A 248 15.85 -8.85 -41.24
N ARG A 249 14.93 -7.95 -40.88
CA ARG A 249 14.87 -6.59 -41.43
C ARG A 249 15.86 -5.63 -40.78
N LYS A 250 16.30 -5.90 -39.55
CA LYS A 250 17.21 -5.04 -38.79
C LYS A 250 18.22 -5.92 -38.06
N LYS A 251 19.52 -5.72 -38.29
CA LYS A 251 20.58 -6.50 -37.62
C LYS A 251 20.53 -6.21 -36.10
N PRO A 252 20.20 -7.20 -35.25
CA PRO A 252 20.12 -7.00 -33.82
C PRO A 252 21.51 -6.94 -33.18
N THR A 253 21.67 -6.06 -32.19
CA THR A 253 22.82 -6.04 -31.29
C THR A 253 22.50 -6.97 -30.13
N TYR A 254 23.23 -8.07 -30.02
CA TYR A 254 23.04 -9.01 -28.92
C TYR A 254 23.87 -8.67 -27.70
N TRP A 255 23.36 -9.07 -26.54
CA TRP A 255 24.08 -9.12 -25.28
C TRP A 255 25.01 -10.34 -25.27
N ASP A 256 26.15 -10.20 -24.61
CA ASP A 256 27.28 -11.12 -24.78
C ASP A 256 27.14 -12.44 -23.98
N TYR A 257 26.08 -12.56 -23.19
CA TYR A 257 25.87 -13.65 -22.22
C TYR A 257 24.55 -14.38 -22.47
N SER A 258 24.58 -15.71 -22.35
CA SER A 258 23.37 -16.51 -22.17
C SER A 258 22.94 -16.51 -20.69
N ILE A 259 21.68 -16.88 -20.44
CA ILE A 259 21.10 -16.90 -19.09
C ILE A 259 20.47 -18.27 -18.86
N ASN A 260 20.71 -18.82 -17.67
CA ASN A 260 20.16 -20.09 -17.25
C ASN A 260 19.45 -19.95 -15.89
N CYS A 261 18.12 -19.88 -15.93
CA CYS A 261 17.25 -19.78 -14.77
C CYS A 261 16.67 -21.15 -14.37
N THR A 262 16.43 -21.34 -13.08
CA THR A 262 15.70 -22.49 -12.52
C THR A 262 14.18 -22.32 -12.61
N GLY A 263 13.68 -21.09 -12.76
CA GLY A 263 12.25 -20.76 -12.90
C GLY A 263 11.60 -20.19 -11.63
N ASN A 264 12.33 -20.22 -10.51
CA ASN A 264 11.90 -19.75 -9.19
C ASN A 264 12.51 -18.40 -8.81
N GLU A 265 13.46 -17.90 -9.59
CA GLU A 265 14.09 -16.62 -9.33
C GLU A 265 13.08 -15.47 -9.45
N ALA A 266 13.14 -14.53 -8.51
CA ALA A 266 12.29 -13.35 -8.54
C ALA A 266 12.69 -12.33 -9.64
N HIS A 267 13.97 -12.31 -10.01
CA HIS A 267 14.54 -11.38 -10.98
C HIS A 267 15.64 -12.07 -11.82
N LEU A 268 15.88 -11.54 -13.02
CA LEU A 268 16.87 -12.07 -13.96
C LEU A 268 18.30 -12.13 -13.39
N SER A 269 18.63 -11.22 -12.47
CA SER A 269 19.92 -11.19 -11.76
C SER A 269 20.13 -12.39 -10.80
N GLY A 270 19.05 -13.08 -10.40
CA GLY A 270 19.15 -14.31 -9.62
C GLY A 270 19.51 -15.52 -10.48
N CYS A 271 19.40 -15.43 -11.80
CA CYS A 271 19.72 -16.52 -12.70
C CYS A 271 21.23 -16.65 -12.90
N LYS A 272 21.70 -17.88 -13.14
CA LYS A 272 23.11 -18.12 -13.46
C LYS A 272 23.43 -17.59 -14.85
N LEU A 273 24.50 -16.81 -14.97
CA LEU A 273 25.03 -16.38 -16.26
C LEU A 273 25.70 -17.58 -16.94
N GLY A 274 25.33 -17.82 -18.19
CA GLY A 274 25.85 -18.91 -19.02
C GLY A 274 27.15 -18.54 -19.73
N GLU A 275 27.51 -19.30 -20.76
CA GLU A 275 28.75 -19.09 -21.50
C GLU A 275 28.76 -17.74 -22.25
N ILE A 276 29.95 -17.15 -22.37
CA ILE A 276 30.15 -15.95 -23.19
C ILE A 276 30.01 -16.37 -24.66
N LEU A 277 29.05 -15.78 -25.37
CA LEU A 277 28.80 -16.07 -26.78
C LEU A 277 29.96 -15.62 -27.70
N SER A 278 30.93 -14.87 -27.17
CA SER A 278 32.08 -14.32 -27.89
C SER A 278 33.41 -14.81 -27.34
N LYS A 279 34.03 -15.77 -28.03
CA LYS A 279 35.51 -15.81 -28.11
C LYS A 279 36.08 -15.80 -29.52
N LYS A 280 35.34 -16.12 -30.60
CA LYS A 280 35.86 -16.04 -31.98
C LYS A 280 34.72 -15.80 -33.00
N THR A 281 34.87 -14.78 -33.85
CA THR A 281 34.06 -14.39 -35.04
C THR A 281 32.95 -13.35 -34.87
N ASN A 282 32.80 -12.47 -35.87
CA ASN A 282 32.00 -11.23 -35.96
C ASN A 282 30.46 -11.39 -35.86
N GLY A 283 29.95 -12.38 -35.14
CA GLY A 283 28.52 -12.62 -34.92
C GLY A 283 28.24 -13.13 -33.51
N THR A 284 27.47 -12.37 -32.74
CA THR A 284 27.12 -12.68 -31.33
C THR A 284 25.97 -13.69 -31.20
N CYS A 285 25.30 -14.09 -32.28
CA CYS A 285 24.21 -15.07 -32.28
C CYS A 285 24.11 -15.73 -33.67
N ASN A 286 25.06 -16.63 -33.98
CA ASN A 286 25.14 -17.28 -35.30
C ASN A 286 23.93 -18.20 -35.53
N GLY A 287 23.03 -17.81 -36.43
CA GLY A 287 21.82 -18.56 -36.80
C GLY A 287 20.62 -18.39 -35.85
N GLY A 288 20.82 -17.74 -34.69
CA GLY A 288 19.77 -17.45 -33.72
C GLY A 288 19.00 -16.15 -34.03
N MET A 289 17.97 -15.90 -33.24
CA MET A 289 17.14 -14.69 -33.29
C MET A 289 17.01 -14.08 -31.90
N PRO A 290 16.54 -12.82 -31.79
CA PRO A 290 16.26 -12.21 -30.49
C PRO A 290 15.24 -13.04 -29.71
N VAL A 291 15.49 -13.19 -28.41
CA VAL A 291 14.53 -13.79 -27.47
C VAL A 291 13.22 -13.03 -27.53
N VAL A 292 12.13 -13.78 -27.68
CA VAL A 292 10.77 -13.28 -27.57
C VAL A 292 10.12 -13.97 -26.38
N VAL A 293 9.51 -13.17 -25.52
CA VAL A 293 8.64 -13.67 -24.45
C VAL A 293 7.20 -13.27 -24.77
N SER A 294 6.26 -14.14 -24.41
CA SER A 294 4.83 -13.86 -24.42
C SER A 294 4.27 -14.30 -23.08
N CYS A 295 3.78 -13.34 -22.32
CA CYS A 295 3.29 -13.54 -20.96
C CYS A 295 1.76 -13.60 -20.92
N VAL A 296 1.25 -14.31 -19.93
CA VAL A 296 -0.18 -14.42 -19.65
C VAL A 296 -0.52 -13.37 -18.60
N PRO A 297 -1.30 -12.32 -18.91
CA PRO A 297 -1.75 -11.37 -17.91
C PRO A 297 -2.70 -12.05 -16.91
N GLY A 298 -2.55 -11.71 -15.63
CA GLY A 298 -3.55 -12.05 -14.61
C GLY A 298 -4.92 -11.48 -14.97
N ARG A 299 -5.98 -12.04 -14.38
CA ARG A 299 -7.36 -11.69 -14.72
C ARG A 299 -7.64 -10.18 -14.61
N ALA A 300 -7.11 -9.53 -13.57
CA ALA A 300 -7.27 -8.09 -13.34
C ALA A 300 -6.55 -7.22 -14.40
N PHE A 301 -5.51 -7.75 -15.05
CA PHE A 301 -4.67 -7.05 -16.02
C PHE A 301 -4.93 -7.50 -17.46
N SER A 302 -5.86 -8.43 -17.67
CA SER A 302 -6.20 -8.90 -19.01
C SER A 302 -6.94 -7.79 -19.76
N PRO A 303 -6.44 -7.32 -20.92
CA PRO A 303 -7.16 -6.34 -21.72
C PRO A 303 -8.50 -6.95 -22.10
N SER A 304 -9.60 -6.34 -21.62
CA SER A 304 -10.96 -6.84 -21.82
C SER A 304 -11.16 -7.39 -23.23
N PRO A 305 -11.72 -8.61 -23.39
CA PRO A 305 -12.24 -8.98 -24.69
C PRO A 305 -13.34 -7.97 -25.01
N MET A 306 -13.32 -7.42 -26.23
CA MET A 306 -14.40 -6.65 -26.81
C MET A 306 -15.77 -7.17 -26.33
N ALA A 307 -16.68 -6.24 -26.04
CA ALA A 307 -18.01 -6.38 -25.44
C ALA A 307 -18.97 -7.42 -26.07
N GLY A 308 -18.57 -8.69 -26.18
CA GLY A 308 -19.32 -9.72 -26.91
C GLY A 308 -19.09 -11.16 -26.47
N PHE A 309 -18.16 -11.44 -25.55
CA PHE A 309 -18.00 -12.79 -24.98
C PHE A 309 -18.00 -12.75 -23.46
N ARG A 310 -19.20 -12.62 -22.87
CA ARG A 310 -19.45 -13.13 -21.52
C ARG A 310 -19.48 -14.65 -21.61
N LYS A 311 -18.32 -15.31 -21.63
CA LYS A 311 -18.32 -16.66 -21.05
C LYS A 311 -18.75 -16.46 -19.60
N ALA A 312 -19.92 -16.98 -19.27
CA ALA A 312 -20.40 -17.09 -17.90
C ALA A 312 -19.42 -17.99 -17.13
N PHE A 313 -18.31 -17.41 -16.70
CA PHE A 313 -17.39 -18.06 -15.79
C PHE A 313 -18.00 -17.93 -14.41
N ARG A 314 -18.31 -19.08 -13.82
CA ARG A 314 -18.66 -19.19 -12.40
C ARG A 314 -17.54 -18.53 -11.61
N GLN A 315 -17.88 -17.57 -10.77
CA GLN A 315 -16.95 -16.94 -9.86
C GLN A 315 -16.62 -17.98 -8.78
N GLU A 316 -15.61 -18.82 -9.03
CA GLU A 316 -15.09 -19.73 -8.00
C GLU A 316 -14.55 -18.89 -6.84
N GLN A 317 -14.81 -19.36 -5.62
CA GLN A 317 -14.41 -18.67 -4.42
C GLN A 317 -12.88 -18.66 -4.30
N PRO A 318 -12.24 -17.49 -4.12
CA PRO A 318 -10.80 -17.43 -3.93
C PRO A 318 -10.43 -18.12 -2.61
N LEU A 319 -9.35 -18.91 -2.64
CA LEU A 319 -8.81 -19.57 -1.46
C LEU A 319 -7.75 -18.72 -0.74
N VAL A 320 -7.23 -17.69 -1.41
CA VAL A 320 -6.19 -16.79 -0.90
C VAL A 320 -6.56 -15.35 -1.24
N ARG A 321 -6.25 -14.43 -0.33
CA ARG A 321 -6.40 -12.98 -0.53
C ARG A 321 -5.30 -12.20 0.19
N LEU A 322 -5.16 -10.93 -0.20
CA LEU A 322 -4.30 -9.96 0.48
C LEU A 322 -5.15 -8.89 1.18
N ARG A 323 -4.70 -8.45 2.36
CA ARG A 323 -5.30 -7.39 3.19
C ARG A 323 -4.26 -6.43 3.74
N GLY A 324 -4.66 -5.21 4.09
CA GLY A 324 -3.79 -4.19 4.70
C GLY A 324 -2.69 -3.61 3.79
N GLY A 325 -2.70 -3.93 2.48
CA GLY A 325 -1.72 -3.40 1.52
C GLY A 325 -2.19 -2.11 0.85
N ALA A 326 -1.27 -1.14 0.68
CA ALA A 326 -1.59 0.15 0.06
C ALA A 326 -1.67 0.05 -1.47
N ILE A 327 -0.81 -0.77 -2.05
CA ILE A 327 -0.63 -0.97 -3.48
C ILE A 327 -1.22 -2.33 -3.88
N VAL A 328 -1.73 -2.42 -5.11
CA VAL A 328 -2.19 -3.70 -5.65
C VAL A 328 -1.04 -4.70 -5.64
N GLY A 329 -1.31 -5.91 -5.14
CA GLY A 329 -0.32 -6.98 -5.06
C GLY A 329 0.56 -6.93 -3.82
N GLU A 330 0.23 -6.12 -2.82
CA GLU A 330 0.81 -6.23 -1.48
C GLU A 330 -0.25 -6.45 -0.40
N GLY A 331 0.17 -7.01 0.73
CA GLY A 331 -0.66 -7.16 1.92
C GLY A 331 -0.33 -8.41 2.72
N ARG A 332 -0.92 -8.51 3.91
CA ARG A 332 -0.99 -9.72 4.72
C ARG A 332 -1.69 -10.83 3.94
N VAL A 333 -1.15 -12.04 4.01
CA VAL A 333 -1.71 -13.22 3.34
C VAL A 333 -2.77 -13.86 4.22
N GLU A 334 -3.98 -13.96 3.68
CA GLU A 334 -5.08 -14.69 4.32
C GLU A 334 -5.52 -15.85 3.43
N VAL A 335 -5.79 -17.00 4.04
CA VAL A 335 -6.23 -18.23 3.40
C VAL A 335 -7.60 -18.65 3.91
N LEU A 336 -8.43 -19.17 3.01
CA LEU A 336 -9.76 -19.67 3.34
C LEU A 336 -9.70 -21.17 3.62
N LYS A 337 -10.04 -21.57 4.84
CA LYS A 337 -10.06 -22.97 5.27
C LYS A 337 -11.30 -23.24 6.08
N ASN A 338 -12.00 -24.34 5.78
CA ASN A 338 -13.26 -24.71 6.45
C ASN A 338 -14.35 -23.61 6.43
N GLY A 339 -14.31 -22.73 5.43
CA GLY A 339 -15.28 -21.63 5.30
C GLY A 339 -14.97 -20.38 6.14
N GLU A 340 -13.80 -20.32 6.78
CA GLU A 340 -13.32 -19.19 7.58
C GLU A 340 -11.96 -18.72 7.06
N TRP A 341 -11.78 -17.41 6.94
CA TRP A 341 -10.51 -16.78 6.59
C TRP A 341 -9.62 -16.73 7.82
N GLY A 342 -8.33 -16.99 7.62
CA GLY A 342 -7.32 -16.90 8.66
C GLY A 342 -5.95 -16.63 8.05
N THR A 343 -4.97 -16.35 8.89
CA THR A 343 -3.65 -15.89 8.46
C THR A 343 -2.65 -17.04 8.34
N ILE A 344 -1.44 -16.72 7.87
CA ILE A 344 -0.29 -17.60 7.82
C ILE A 344 0.78 -17.04 8.76
N CYS A 345 1.36 -17.87 9.62
CA CYS A 345 2.48 -17.47 10.48
C CYS A 345 3.78 -17.38 9.68
N ASP A 346 4.67 -16.48 10.09
CA ASP A 346 5.89 -16.13 9.35
C ASP A 346 7.10 -17.05 9.61
N ASP A 347 6.97 -18.05 10.47
CA ASP A 347 8.01 -19.06 10.66
C ASP A 347 8.36 -19.70 9.31
N ASN A 348 9.64 -19.69 8.96
CA ASN A 348 10.16 -20.18 7.67
C ASN A 348 9.53 -19.50 6.43
N TRP A 349 8.85 -18.36 6.59
CA TRP A 349 8.28 -17.61 5.49
C TRP A 349 9.37 -17.02 4.60
N ASN A 350 9.31 -17.33 3.30
CA ASN A 350 10.38 -17.03 2.37
C ASN A 350 9.86 -16.62 1.00
N LEU A 351 10.79 -16.14 0.16
CA LEU A 351 10.47 -15.59 -1.17
C LEU A 351 9.84 -16.61 -2.13
N MET A 352 10.12 -17.91 -1.95
CA MET A 352 9.54 -18.97 -2.78
C MET A 352 8.06 -19.17 -2.43
N SER A 353 7.73 -19.29 -1.15
CA SER A 353 6.35 -19.39 -0.67
C SER A 353 5.54 -18.13 -1.03
N ALA A 354 6.11 -16.94 -0.85
CA ALA A 354 5.51 -15.68 -1.30
C ALA A 354 5.28 -15.64 -2.82
N THR A 355 6.19 -16.20 -3.61
CA THR A 355 6.04 -16.26 -5.08
C THR A 355 4.88 -17.15 -5.51
N VAL A 356 4.59 -18.22 -4.78
CA VAL A 356 3.40 -19.06 -5.02
C VAL A 356 2.13 -18.23 -4.82
N VAL A 357 2.03 -17.50 -3.70
CA VAL A 357 0.90 -16.59 -3.41
C VAL A 357 0.73 -15.54 -4.52
N CYS A 358 1.81 -14.86 -4.91
CA CYS A 358 1.75 -13.85 -5.96
C CYS A 358 1.25 -14.42 -7.29
N ARG A 359 1.74 -15.60 -7.71
CA ARG A 359 1.33 -16.25 -8.94
C ARG A 359 -0.12 -16.75 -8.88
N GLU A 360 -0.54 -17.30 -7.75
CA GLU A 360 -1.92 -17.75 -7.51
C GLU A 360 -2.93 -16.60 -7.68
N LEU A 361 -2.59 -15.42 -7.15
CA LEU A 361 -3.40 -14.21 -7.27
C LEU A 361 -3.33 -13.55 -8.67
N GLY A 362 -2.53 -14.10 -9.57
CA GLY A 362 -2.39 -13.61 -10.94
C GLY A 362 -1.39 -12.47 -11.12
N PHE A 363 -0.50 -12.26 -10.15
CA PHE A 363 0.66 -11.38 -10.24
C PHE A 363 1.89 -12.17 -10.71
N GLY A 364 3.04 -11.50 -10.75
CA GLY A 364 4.31 -12.12 -11.11
C GLY A 364 4.97 -12.85 -9.95
N THR A 365 6.29 -12.74 -9.88
CA THR A 365 7.08 -13.21 -8.74
C THR A 365 6.92 -12.29 -7.53
N ALA A 366 7.20 -12.79 -6.32
CA ALA A 366 7.31 -11.93 -5.16
C ALA A 366 8.56 -11.06 -5.26
N LYS A 367 8.43 -9.78 -4.93
CA LYS A 367 9.54 -8.87 -4.63
C LYS A 367 10.07 -9.16 -3.22
N GLU A 368 9.15 -9.30 -2.27
CA GLU A 368 9.45 -9.45 -0.84
C GLU A 368 8.51 -10.48 -0.21
N ALA A 369 9.08 -11.25 0.72
CA ALA A 369 8.36 -12.03 1.71
C ALA A 369 8.53 -11.28 3.04
N LEU A 370 7.43 -10.80 3.59
CA LEU A 370 7.42 -9.95 4.78
C LEU A 370 6.94 -10.76 5.99
N SER A 371 7.54 -10.48 7.13
CA SER A 371 7.27 -11.10 8.43
C SER A 371 6.99 -10.01 9.48
N GLY A 372 6.56 -10.40 10.67
CA GLY A 372 6.37 -9.53 11.82
C GLY A 372 5.13 -8.65 11.70
N GLY A 373 4.05 -9.13 11.06
CA GLY A 373 2.81 -8.36 10.91
C GLY A 373 2.99 -7.02 10.18
N GLN A 374 4.08 -6.85 9.41
CA GLN A 374 4.51 -5.55 8.86
C GLN A 374 3.47 -4.85 8.00
N LEU A 375 2.57 -5.60 7.35
CA LEU A 375 1.46 -5.05 6.57
C LEU A 375 0.12 -5.10 7.30
N GLY A 376 0.15 -5.08 8.64
CA GLY A 376 -0.99 -5.14 9.54
C GLY A 376 -1.23 -6.55 10.07
N GLN A 377 -1.80 -6.62 11.27
CA GLN A 377 -2.17 -7.84 12.01
C GLN A 377 -3.53 -8.38 11.55
N GLY A 378 -3.70 -9.69 11.55
CA GLY A 378 -4.99 -10.35 11.35
C GLY A 378 -5.83 -10.39 12.63
N MET A 379 -6.99 -11.05 12.53
CA MET A 379 -7.81 -11.39 13.69
C MET A 379 -8.46 -12.75 13.45
N GLY A 380 -8.42 -13.62 14.46
CA GLY A 380 -9.05 -14.93 14.42
C GLY A 380 -8.02 -16.05 14.25
N PRO A 381 -8.29 -17.08 13.44
CA PRO A 381 -7.41 -18.25 13.36
C PRO A 381 -6.15 -18.00 12.51
N VAL A 382 -5.03 -18.57 12.95
CA VAL A 382 -3.83 -18.78 12.13
C VAL A 382 -3.92 -20.18 11.52
N HIS A 383 -4.08 -20.28 10.19
CA HIS A 383 -4.43 -21.55 9.53
C HIS A 383 -3.24 -22.40 9.07
N MET A 384 -2.07 -21.77 8.91
CA MET A 384 -0.85 -22.37 8.36
C MET A 384 0.37 -21.84 9.11
N ASN A 385 1.33 -22.72 9.40
CA ASN A 385 2.64 -22.37 9.94
C ASN A 385 3.77 -23.09 9.15
N GLU A 386 5.00 -22.59 9.20
CA GLU A 386 6.20 -23.21 8.61
C GLU A 386 5.99 -23.63 7.13
N VAL A 387 5.56 -22.68 6.30
CA VAL A 387 5.13 -22.98 4.93
C VAL A 387 6.32 -23.20 4.00
N GLU A 388 6.43 -24.42 3.48
CA GLU A 388 7.50 -24.86 2.57
C GLU A 388 6.99 -25.14 1.17
N CYS A 389 7.31 -24.23 0.24
CA CYS A 389 6.98 -24.36 -1.18
C CYS A 389 8.23 -24.66 -2.03
N SER A 390 8.04 -25.44 -3.09
CA SER A 390 9.02 -25.61 -4.17
C SER A 390 9.04 -24.47 -5.18
N GLY A 391 8.00 -23.62 -5.22
CA GLY A 391 7.85 -22.47 -6.13
C GLY A 391 7.07 -22.78 -7.43
N PHE A 392 6.65 -24.03 -7.61
CA PHE A 392 5.91 -24.53 -8.79
C PHE A 392 4.47 -24.91 -8.50
N GLU A 393 4.07 -24.93 -7.22
CA GLU A 393 2.71 -25.10 -6.76
C GLU A 393 1.80 -24.05 -7.40
N LYS A 394 0.53 -24.41 -7.63
CA LYS A 394 -0.45 -23.47 -8.20
C LYS A 394 -1.16 -22.66 -7.13
N SER A 395 -1.22 -23.21 -5.92
CA SER A 395 -1.80 -22.58 -4.75
C SER A 395 -0.92 -22.81 -3.53
N ILE A 396 -0.88 -21.83 -2.62
CA ILE A 396 -0.18 -21.96 -1.33
C ILE A 396 -0.70 -23.12 -0.50
N THR A 397 -1.96 -23.50 -0.71
CA THR A 397 -2.62 -24.63 -0.02
C THR A 397 -2.08 -26.00 -0.47
N GLU A 398 -1.34 -26.07 -1.59
CA GLU A 398 -0.67 -27.27 -2.08
C GLU A 398 0.74 -27.45 -1.49
N CYS A 399 1.31 -26.40 -0.89
CA CYS A 399 2.62 -26.47 -0.24
C CYS A 399 2.56 -27.31 1.04
N PHE A 400 3.72 -27.81 1.48
CA PHE A 400 3.81 -28.40 2.82
C PHE A 400 3.70 -27.28 3.86
N PHE A 401 2.99 -27.55 4.96
CA PHE A 401 2.88 -26.63 6.08
C PHE A 401 2.59 -27.41 7.36
N ASN A 402 3.04 -26.87 8.48
CA ASN A 402 2.71 -27.36 9.80
C ASN A 402 1.27 -26.96 10.17
N LYS A 403 0.49 -27.94 10.65
CA LYS A 403 -0.91 -27.74 11.04
C LYS A 403 -1.05 -27.26 12.49
N GLU A 404 -0.02 -27.44 13.30
CA GLU A 404 0.02 -26.94 14.67
C GLU A 404 0.52 -25.49 14.61
N SER A 405 -0.38 -24.55 14.91
CA SER A 405 -0.08 -23.13 15.06
C SER A 405 0.10 -22.74 16.54
N LEU A 406 0.39 -23.72 17.41
CA LEU A 406 0.61 -23.45 18.83
C LEU A 406 1.88 -22.60 18.99
N GLY A 407 1.70 -21.33 19.35
CA GLY A 407 2.79 -20.39 19.62
C GLY A 407 2.81 -19.15 18.72
N CYS A 408 2.14 -19.20 17.56
CA CYS A 408 2.09 -18.03 16.68
C CYS A 408 1.04 -17.01 17.15
N SER A 409 1.45 -15.75 17.26
CA SER A 409 0.56 -14.61 17.48
C SER A 409 0.30 -13.86 16.16
N HIS A 410 -0.62 -12.89 16.17
CA HIS A 410 -0.88 -12.07 14.98
C HIS A 410 0.27 -11.08 14.68
N GLU A 411 1.20 -10.86 15.61
CA GLU A 411 2.44 -10.14 15.33
C GLU A 411 3.34 -10.90 14.35
N GLU A 412 3.09 -12.19 14.14
CA GLU A 412 3.88 -13.06 13.25
C GLU A 412 3.14 -13.34 11.93
N ASP A 413 2.12 -12.54 11.60
CA ASP A 413 1.37 -12.74 10.37
C ASP A 413 2.23 -12.40 9.12
N ALA A 414 2.32 -13.37 8.21
CA ALA A 414 3.09 -13.29 6.99
C ALA A 414 2.41 -12.40 5.92
N ALA A 415 3.23 -11.66 5.18
CA ALA A 415 2.79 -10.76 4.13
C ALA A 415 3.65 -10.87 2.86
N VAL A 416 3.17 -10.33 1.74
CA VAL A 416 3.89 -10.32 0.46
C VAL A 416 3.85 -8.96 -0.22
N ARG A 417 4.87 -8.70 -1.03
CA ARG A 417 4.83 -7.68 -2.09
C ARG A 417 5.13 -8.32 -3.43
N CYS A 418 4.20 -8.23 -4.37
CA CYS A 418 4.32 -8.86 -5.67
C CYS A 418 4.88 -7.92 -6.75
N ASN A 419 5.48 -8.50 -7.79
CA ASN A 419 5.65 -7.81 -9.06
C ASN A 419 4.29 -7.67 -9.74
N VAL A 420 3.97 -6.46 -10.18
CA VAL A 420 2.71 -6.11 -10.84
C VAL A 420 3.03 -5.50 -12.21
N PRO A 421 2.25 -5.82 -13.26
CA PRO A 421 2.51 -5.27 -14.59
C PRO A 421 2.42 -3.75 -14.61
N ALA A 422 3.36 -3.10 -15.28
CA ALA A 422 3.33 -1.66 -15.47
C ALA A 422 2.11 -1.26 -16.33
N MET A 423 1.20 -0.51 -15.73
CA MET A 423 -0.05 -0.05 -16.35
C MET A 423 0.00 1.40 -16.86
N GLY A 424 1.01 2.19 -16.47
CA GLY A 424 1.14 3.59 -16.92
C GLY A 424 -0.05 4.47 -16.50
N PHE A 425 -0.72 4.14 -15.41
CA PHE A 425 -1.84 4.94 -14.90
C PHE A 425 -1.33 6.21 -14.21
N GLU A 426 -0.13 6.15 -13.65
CA GLU A 426 0.60 7.25 -13.02
C GLU A 426 0.90 8.40 -14.00
N GLU A 427 1.03 8.14 -15.31
CA GLU A 427 1.31 9.19 -16.30
C GLU A 427 0.09 10.08 -16.62
N ARG A 428 -1.11 9.70 -16.15
CA ARG A 428 -2.37 10.42 -16.43
C ARG A 428 -2.91 11.22 -15.24
N LEU A 429 -2.20 11.23 -14.12
CA LEU A 429 -2.61 11.90 -12.90
C LEU A 429 -1.37 12.51 -12.23
N ARG A 430 -1.49 13.71 -11.65
CA ARG A 430 -0.42 14.31 -10.84
C ARG A 430 -0.98 15.08 -9.64
N LEU A 431 -0.15 15.27 -8.62
CA LEU A 431 -0.40 16.20 -7.52
C LEU A 431 0.33 17.51 -7.80
N SER A 432 -0.35 18.63 -7.57
CA SER A 432 0.14 19.97 -7.89
C SER A 432 -0.05 20.92 -6.69
N GLY A 433 0.95 21.78 -6.46
CA GLY A 433 0.90 22.85 -5.44
C GLY A 433 1.12 22.43 -3.98
N GLY A 434 1.32 21.15 -3.69
CA GLY A 434 1.61 20.63 -2.35
C GLY A 434 2.92 21.13 -1.74
N ARG A 435 3.05 21.09 -0.42
CA ARG A 435 4.32 21.43 0.28
C ARG A 435 5.36 20.33 0.15
N ASN A 436 4.93 19.12 -0.17
CA ASN A 436 5.76 17.94 -0.39
C ASN A 436 5.13 17.06 -1.50
N PRO A 437 5.85 16.02 -1.99
CA PRO A 437 5.35 15.17 -3.07
C PRO A 437 4.13 14.27 -2.74
N TYR A 438 3.75 14.17 -1.45
CA TYR A 438 2.66 13.31 -0.98
C TYR A 438 1.34 14.04 -0.84
N GLU A 439 1.29 15.36 -1.06
CA GLU A 439 0.05 16.12 -1.00
C GLU A 439 -0.10 17.06 -2.19
N GLY A 440 -1.34 17.45 -2.47
CA GLY A 440 -1.61 18.49 -3.44
C GLY A 440 -3.00 18.38 -4.07
N ARG A 441 -3.25 19.34 -4.96
CA ARG A 441 -4.43 19.35 -5.82
C ARG A 441 -4.33 18.24 -6.86
N VAL A 442 -5.42 17.49 -7.05
CA VAL A 442 -5.48 16.40 -8.02
C VAL A 442 -5.72 16.96 -9.42
N GLU A 443 -4.76 16.75 -10.31
CA GLU A 443 -4.86 17.09 -11.72
C GLU A 443 -4.83 15.83 -12.58
N VAL A 444 -5.72 15.74 -13.57
CA VAL A 444 -5.84 14.60 -14.47
C VAL A 444 -5.64 15.03 -15.92
N LEU A 445 -4.97 14.18 -16.69
CA LEU A 445 -4.67 14.41 -18.09
C LEU A 445 -5.80 13.84 -18.96
N VAL A 446 -6.50 14.71 -19.69
CA VAL A 446 -7.62 14.32 -20.56
C VAL A 446 -7.40 14.79 -21.99
N GLU A 447 -7.99 14.08 -22.95
CA GLU A 447 -7.99 14.48 -24.35
C GLU A 447 -9.17 15.44 -24.61
N ARG A 448 -8.87 16.67 -25.04
CA ARG A 448 -9.88 17.64 -25.52
C ARG A 448 -9.46 18.18 -26.88
N ASN A 449 -10.37 18.10 -27.86
CA ASN A 449 -10.14 18.58 -29.23
C ASN A 449 -8.85 18.03 -29.90
N GLY A 450 -8.50 16.78 -29.62
CA GLY A 450 -7.31 16.11 -30.17
C GLY A 450 -5.98 16.53 -29.54
N SER A 451 -6.00 17.32 -28.46
CA SER A 451 -4.83 17.66 -27.65
C SER A 451 -5.01 17.17 -26.21
N LEU A 452 -3.90 16.77 -25.58
CA LEU A 452 -3.89 16.39 -24.17
C LEU A 452 -3.78 17.65 -23.31
N VAL A 453 -4.71 17.81 -22.37
CA VAL A 453 -4.77 18.96 -21.47
C VAL A 453 -4.92 18.49 -20.03
N TRP A 454 -4.19 19.14 -19.13
CA TRP A 454 -4.36 18.95 -17.69
C TRP A 454 -5.58 19.74 -17.22
N GLY A 455 -6.28 19.18 -16.25
CA GLY A 455 -7.36 19.88 -15.55
C GLY A 455 -7.63 19.30 -14.17
N THR A 456 -8.48 19.98 -13.40
CA THR A 456 -8.83 19.56 -12.04
C THR A 456 -10.02 18.61 -11.97
N VAL A 457 -10.15 17.96 -10.83
CA VAL A 457 -11.30 17.13 -10.47
C VAL A 457 -12.25 17.93 -9.56
N CYS A 458 -13.55 17.85 -9.81
CA CYS A 458 -14.57 18.49 -8.96
C CYS A 458 -14.53 17.92 -7.55
N SER A 459 -14.57 18.77 -6.52
CA SER A 459 -14.57 18.33 -5.12
C SER A 459 -15.92 17.90 -4.56
N ASP A 460 -17.01 18.09 -5.31
CA ASP A 460 -18.34 17.76 -4.81
C ASP A 460 -18.51 16.25 -4.65
N GLY A 461 -18.74 15.81 -3.40
CA GLY A 461 -18.78 14.40 -3.03
C GLY A 461 -17.41 13.72 -2.90
N TRP A 462 -16.30 14.47 -2.98
CA TRP A 462 -14.95 13.94 -2.81
C TRP A 462 -14.68 13.51 -1.36
N GLY A 463 -14.29 12.25 -1.16
CA GLY A 463 -14.03 11.68 0.15
C GLY A 463 -12.77 10.80 0.19
N THR A 464 -12.66 10.04 1.29
CA THR A 464 -11.51 9.19 1.58
C THR A 464 -11.32 8.10 0.53
N MET A 465 -12.41 7.49 0.04
CA MET A 465 -12.34 6.39 -0.93
C MET A 465 -11.75 6.83 -2.28
N GLU A 466 -12.10 8.03 -2.75
CA GLU A 466 -11.51 8.61 -3.96
C GLU A 466 -10.02 8.94 -3.73
N ALA A 467 -9.69 9.50 -2.57
CA ALA A 467 -8.31 9.82 -2.21
C ALA A 467 -7.43 8.55 -2.15
N MET A 468 -7.95 7.44 -1.61
CA MET A 468 -7.27 6.14 -1.57
C MET A 468 -6.91 5.66 -2.99
N VAL A 469 -7.84 5.80 -3.94
CA VAL A 469 -7.57 5.44 -5.35
C VAL A 469 -6.48 6.33 -5.94
N VAL A 470 -6.47 7.63 -5.64
CA VAL A 470 -5.43 8.56 -6.13
C VAL A 470 -4.05 8.22 -5.57
N CYS A 471 -3.92 8.10 -4.25
CA CYS A 471 -2.65 7.80 -3.60
C CYS A 471 -2.08 6.47 -4.09
N ARG A 472 -2.94 5.45 -4.23
CA ARG A 472 -2.55 4.15 -4.79
C ARG A 472 -2.15 4.24 -6.26
N GLN A 473 -2.90 4.97 -7.09
CA GLN A 473 -2.60 5.14 -8.53
C GLN A 473 -1.22 5.76 -8.74
N LEU A 474 -0.80 6.68 -7.86
CA LEU A 474 0.50 7.32 -7.89
C LEU A 474 1.61 6.50 -7.19
N GLY A 475 1.28 5.39 -6.55
CA GLY A 475 2.23 4.60 -5.75
C GLY A 475 2.72 5.32 -4.50
N LEU A 476 1.90 6.20 -3.92
CA LEU A 476 2.21 7.01 -2.72
C LEU A 476 1.63 6.43 -1.43
N GLY A 477 1.12 5.19 -1.48
CA GLY A 477 0.54 4.51 -0.33
C GLY A 477 -0.98 4.75 -0.17
N PHE A 478 -1.41 4.87 1.08
CA PHE A 478 -2.79 5.17 1.49
C PHE A 478 -3.07 6.66 1.44
N ALA A 479 -4.34 7.05 1.45
CA ALA A 479 -4.72 8.42 1.75
C ALA A 479 -4.59 8.68 3.25
N SER A 480 -4.05 9.84 3.62
CA SER A 480 -4.11 10.37 4.99
C SER A 480 -5.21 11.41 5.12
N ASN A 481 -5.51 12.16 4.05
CA ASN A 481 -6.60 13.12 4.01
C ASN A 481 -7.20 13.29 2.61
N ALA A 482 -8.49 13.59 2.57
CA ALA A 482 -9.22 14.05 1.39
C ALA A 482 -9.70 15.49 1.59
N PHE A 483 -9.45 16.36 0.61
CA PHE A 483 -9.77 17.78 0.70
C PHE A 483 -10.78 18.17 -0.38
N GLN A 484 -11.81 18.92 0.01
CA GLN A 484 -12.79 19.48 -0.91
C GLN A 484 -12.49 20.93 -1.33
N GLU A 485 -11.52 21.57 -0.66
CA GLU A 485 -11.08 22.92 -0.92
C GLU A 485 -9.54 22.95 -0.96
N THR A 486 -8.99 23.52 -2.02
CA THR A 486 -7.54 23.48 -2.31
C THR A 486 -6.98 24.88 -2.55
N LEU A 487 -7.62 25.92 -2.00
CA LEU A 487 -7.23 27.32 -2.18
C LEU A 487 -5.76 27.59 -1.82
N TYR A 488 -5.19 26.81 -0.89
CA TYR A 488 -3.82 26.96 -0.40
C TYR A 488 -2.77 26.25 -1.27
N TRP A 489 -3.17 25.45 -2.26
CA TRP A 489 -2.27 24.82 -3.22
C TRP A 489 -2.31 25.56 -4.56
N ALA A 490 -1.32 26.42 -4.77
CA ALA A 490 -1.11 27.09 -6.05
C ALA A 490 -0.59 26.07 -7.08
N GLY A 491 -1.25 25.98 -8.23
CA GLY A 491 -0.75 25.17 -9.34
C GLY A 491 -0.83 25.94 -10.65
N GLU A 492 -0.53 25.28 -11.76
CA GLU A 492 -0.48 25.94 -13.06
C GLU A 492 -1.88 26.44 -13.47
N VAL A 493 -1.98 27.73 -13.78
CA VAL A 493 -3.24 28.38 -14.20
C VAL A 493 -3.86 27.70 -15.44
N SER A 494 -3.03 27.09 -16.28
CA SER A 494 -3.46 26.32 -17.46
C SER A 494 -4.28 25.07 -17.10
N ALA A 495 -4.20 24.59 -15.86
CA ALA A 495 -4.86 23.37 -15.38
C ALA A 495 -6.10 23.65 -14.50
N ASP A 496 -6.53 24.90 -14.31
CA ASP A 496 -7.62 25.24 -13.37
C ASP A 496 -9.02 24.77 -13.82
N ALA A 497 -9.17 24.42 -15.10
CA ALA A 497 -10.45 23.96 -15.64
C ALA A 497 -10.82 22.57 -15.12
N VAL A 498 -12.05 22.41 -14.63
CA VAL A 498 -12.58 21.10 -14.22
C VAL A 498 -12.74 20.21 -15.46
N VAL A 499 -12.16 19.02 -15.39
CA VAL A 499 -12.17 18.01 -16.47
C VAL A 499 -12.83 16.70 -16.05
N MET A 500 -13.05 16.49 -14.75
CA MET A 500 -13.71 15.29 -14.20
C MET A 500 -14.63 15.69 -13.04
N SER A 501 -15.79 15.06 -12.91
CA SER A 501 -16.77 15.36 -11.85
C SER A 501 -17.61 14.16 -11.46
N GLY A 502 -18.23 14.22 -10.27
CA GLY A 502 -19.10 13.17 -9.76
C GLY A 502 -18.37 11.85 -9.52
N VAL A 503 -17.09 11.92 -9.15
CA VAL A 503 -16.26 10.73 -8.92
C VAL A 503 -16.73 10.04 -7.65
N ARG A 504 -17.01 8.74 -7.78
CA ARG A 504 -17.39 7.85 -6.68
C ARG A 504 -16.66 6.52 -6.86
N CYS A 505 -15.75 6.24 -5.94
CA CYS A 505 -14.93 5.04 -5.93
C CYS A 505 -15.48 4.04 -4.90
N SER A 506 -15.33 2.75 -5.18
CA SER A 506 -15.50 1.68 -4.19
C SER A 506 -14.26 1.50 -3.31
N GLY A 507 -13.11 2.04 -3.74
CA GLY A 507 -11.82 1.90 -3.09
C GLY A 507 -10.94 0.79 -3.64
N THR A 508 -11.43 -0.02 -4.58
CA THR A 508 -10.69 -1.15 -5.18
C THR A 508 -10.14 -0.84 -6.56
N GLU A 509 -10.50 0.31 -7.12
CA GLU A 509 -10.11 0.73 -8.45
C GLU A 509 -8.60 0.98 -8.58
N MET A 510 -8.01 0.54 -9.69
CA MET A 510 -6.57 0.76 -9.96
C MET A 510 -6.25 2.19 -10.46
N SER A 511 -7.26 2.93 -10.89
CA SER A 511 -7.11 4.31 -11.35
C SER A 511 -8.40 5.09 -11.12
N LEU A 512 -8.28 6.40 -10.94
CA LEU A 512 -9.42 7.30 -10.75
C LEU A 512 -10.41 7.24 -11.92
N SER A 513 -9.91 6.99 -13.13
CA SER A 513 -10.74 6.83 -14.34
C SER A 513 -11.58 5.56 -14.39
N HIS A 514 -11.32 4.59 -13.49
CA HIS A 514 -12.14 3.38 -13.36
C HIS A 514 -13.27 3.54 -12.34
N CYS A 515 -13.23 4.56 -11.50
CA CYS A 515 -14.32 4.88 -10.58
C CYS A 515 -15.56 5.31 -11.36
N LEU A 516 -16.73 5.24 -10.73
CA LEU A 516 -17.92 5.81 -11.32
C LEU A 516 -17.74 7.33 -11.40
N HIS A 517 -17.87 7.92 -12.58
CA HIS A 517 -17.77 9.37 -12.76
C HIS A 517 -18.66 9.83 -13.92
N HIS A 518 -18.95 11.14 -13.97
CA HIS A 518 -19.66 11.70 -15.11
C HIS A 518 -18.81 11.61 -16.39
N GLY A 519 -19.45 11.33 -17.53
CA GLY A 519 -18.80 11.26 -18.84
C GLY A 519 -18.42 12.64 -19.40
N ALA A 520 -18.74 12.90 -20.66
CA ALA A 520 -18.41 14.18 -21.32
C ALA A 520 -19.13 15.41 -20.69
N HIS A 521 -20.28 15.18 -20.05
CA HIS A 521 -21.06 16.23 -19.39
C HIS A 521 -20.58 16.43 -17.95
N ILE A 522 -19.77 17.46 -17.73
CA ILE A 522 -19.21 17.81 -16.42
C ILE A 522 -20.19 18.72 -15.69
N THR A 523 -20.56 18.35 -14.47
CA THR A 523 -21.38 19.17 -13.57
C THR A 523 -20.63 19.34 -12.26
N CYS A 524 -20.31 20.58 -11.90
CA CYS A 524 -19.63 20.90 -10.64
C CYS A 524 -20.29 22.13 -10.01
N PRO A 525 -21.26 21.96 -9.11
CA PRO A 525 -22.04 23.07 -8.55
C PRO A 525 -21.20 24.12 -7.82
N ARG A 526 -20.10 23.68 -7.17
CA ARG A 526 -19.17 24.55 -6.44
C ARG A 526 -18.14 25.24 -7.35
N GLY A 527 -18.13 24.94 -8.65
CA GLY A 527 -17.20 25.52 -9.64
C GLY A 527 -15.82 24.83 -9.69
N GLY A 528 -14.91 25.38 -10.50
CA GLY A 528 -13.51 24.96 -10.63
C GLY A 528 -12.54 25.93 -9.94
N GLY A 529 -11.27 25.54 -9.81
CA GLY A 529 -10.23 26.35 -9.15
C GLY A 529 -10.10 26.03 -7.66
N PRO A 530 -10.47 26.93 -6.73
CA PRO A 530 -10.27 26.73 -5.29
C PRO A 530 -11.12 25.60 -4.68
N TYR A 531 -12.19 25.17 -5.36
CA TYR A 531 -13.05 24.04 -5.01
C TYR A 531 -12.69 22.79 -5.82
N SER A 532 -11.40 22.59 -6.09
CA SER A 532 -10.92 21.36 -6.71
C SER A 532 -10.67 20.30 -5.65
N ALA A 533 -10.71 19.03 -6.04
CA ALA A 533 -10.34 17.94 -5.17
C ALA A 533 -8.84 17.92 -4.89
N GLY A 534 -8.48 17.54 -3.68
CA GLY A 534 -7.09 17.37 -3.27
C GLY A 534 -6.92 16.19 -2.32
N VAL A 535 -5.68 15.75 -2.17
CA VAL A 535 -5.32 14.60 -1.33
C VAL A 535 -4.03 14.86 -0.57
N SER A 536 -3.87 14.15 0.54
CA SER A 536 -2.58 13.87 1.17
C SER A 536 -2.46 12.37 1.33
N CYS A 537 -1.25 11.84 1.12
CA CYS A 537 -0.95 10.41 1.11
C CYS A 537 0.06 10.06 2.21
N SER A 538 0.06 8.79 2.62
CA SER A 538 0.95 8.22 3.63
C SER A 538 1.28 6.78 3.24
N GLU A 539 2.50 6.32 3.57
CA GLU A 539 2.89 4.93 3.33
C GLU A 539 2.18 3.95 4.27
N THR A 540 1.67 4.42 5.41
CA THR A 540 0.98 3.62 6.43
C THR A 540 -0.40 4.19 6.77
N ALA A 541 -1.29 3.31 7.26
CA ALA A 541 -2.62 3.65 7.76
C ALA A 541 -3.02 2.71 8.91
N PRO A 542 -3.91 3.13 9.84
CA PRO A 542 -4.52 2.26 10.86
C PRO A 542 -5.46 1.22 10.24
N ASP A 543 -5.89 0.23 11.01
CA ASP A 543 -6.90 -0.78 10.62
C ASP A 543 -7.72 -1.17 11.84
N LEU A 544 -8.95 -0.67 11.94
CA LEU A 544 -9.80 -0.86 13.10
C LEU A 544 -10.68 -2.09 12.96
N VAL A 545 -10.59 -2.97 13.95
CA VAL A 545 -11.30 -4.25 13.92
C VAL A 545 -11.98 -4.51 15.26
N LEU A 546 -13.28 -4.80 15.24
CA LEU A 546 -14.03 -5.16 16.45
C LEU A 546 -13.71 -6.59 16.87
N ASN A 547 -13.53 -6.86 18.16
CA ASN A 547 -13.48 -8.22 18.69
C ASN A 547 -14.92 -8.80 18.83
N PRO A 548 -15.32 -9.79 18.00
CA PRO A 548 -16.68 -10.32 18.00
C PRO A 548 -16.97 -11.19 19.24
N GLN A 549 -15.96 -11.87 19.80
CA GLN A 549 -16.14 -12.73 20.98
C GLN A 549 -16.50 -11.92 22.21
N VAL A 550 -15.90 -10.73 22.39
CA VAL A 550 -16.24 -9.82 23.49
C VAL A 550 -17.70 -9.40 23.42
N VAL A 551 -18.22 -9.07 22.24
CA VAL A 551 -19.64 -8.73 22.06
C VAL A 551 -20.53 -9.92 22.43
N GLU A 552 -20.23 -11.11 21.90
CA GLU A 552 -21.03 -12.31 22.15
C GLU A 552 -21.11 -12.65 23.65
N GLN A 553 -19.97 -12.59 24.36
CA GLN A 553 -19.86 -12.98 25.77
C GLN A 553 -20.44 -11.96 26.75
N THR A 554 -20.44 -10.67 26.38
CA THR A 554 -20.86 -9.58 27.27
C THR A 554 -22.27 -9.06 26.98
N THR A 555 -22.98 -9.67 26.03
CA THR A 555 -24.34 -9.24 25.68
C THR A 555 -25.35 -9.63 26.78
N TYR A 556 -26.11 -8.66 27.29
CA TYR A 556 -27.24 -8.90 28.19
C TYR A 556 -28.33 -7.84 28.05
N MET A 557 -29.48 -8.10 28.69
CA MET A 557 -30.62 -7.19 28.69
C MET A 557 -30.79 -6.54 30.06
N GLU A 558 -31.04 -5.22 30.08
CA GLU A 558 -31.31 -4.45 31.28
C GLU A 558 -32.59 -3.61 31.10
N ASP A 559 -33.48 -3.65 32.09
CA ASP A 559 -34.61 -2.71 32.18
C ASP A 559 -34.22 -1.57 33.15
N ARG A 560 -34.03 -0.35 32.64
CA ARG A 560 -33.56 0.81 33.42
C ARG A 560 -34.62 1.93 33.44
N PRO A 561 -34.93 2.54 34.59
CA PRO A 561 -35.94 3.60 34.66
C PRO A 561 -35.45 4.89 33.98
N MET A 562 -36.34 5.61 33.30
CA MET A 562 -36.03 6.84 32.57
C MET A 562 -35.32 7.90 33.43
N LEU A 563 -35.66 8.01 34.72
CA LEU A 563 -34.99 8.94 35.66
C LEU A 563 -33.47 8.71 35.75
N MET A 564 -32.99 7.48 35.55
CA MET A 564 -31.56 7.16 35.56
C MET A 564 -30.88 7.30 34.19
N LEU A 565 -31.64 7.65 33.15
CA LEU A 565 -31.20 7.74 31.75
C LEU A 565 -31.16 9.18 31.24
N GLN A 566 -31.16 10.19 32.13
CA GLN A 566 -31.17 11.60 31.76
C GLN A 566 -30.02 11.96 30.81
N CYS A 567 -28.80 11.51 31.13
CA CYS A 567 -27.61 11.69 30.30
C CYS A 567 -27.76 11.03 28.92
N ALA A 568 -28.16 9.76 28.90
CA ALA A 568 -28.38 9.04 27.65
C ALA A 568 -29.49 9.65 26.78
N TYR A 569 -30.48 10.29 27.39
CA TYR A 569 -31.53 11.01 26.68
C TYR A 569 -30.99 12.30 26.03
N GLU A 570 -30.20 13.07 26.76
CA GLU A 570 -29.54 14.30 26.25
C GLU A 570 -28.53 14.00 25.13
N GLU A 571 -27.88 12.84 25.20
CA GLU A 571 -26.95 12.33 24.18
C GLU A 571 -27.65 11.62 23.00
N ASN A 572 -28.99 11.58 22.95
CA ASN A 572 -29.76 10.88 21.92
C ASN A 572 -29.50 9.35 21.82
N CYS A 573 -29.05 8.70 22.89
CA CYS A 573 -28.75 7.27 22.93
C CYS A 573 -29.97 6.36 23.16
N LEU A 574 -31.18 6.93 23.20
CA LEU A 574 -32.44 6.21 23.38
C LEU A 574 -33.26 6.25 22.09
N ALA A 575 -34.17 5.28 21.91
CA ALA A 575 -35.04 5.29 20.74
C ALA A 575 -35.92 6.55 20.72
N THR A 576 -36.31 7.03 19.54
CA THR A 576 -37.08 8.27 19.36
C THR A 576 -38.42 8.30 20.09
N THR A 577 -38.99 7.13 20.40
CA THR A 577 -40.20 6.99 21.23
C THR A 577 -40.01 7.48 22.66
N SER A 578 -38.77 7.50 23.17
CA SER A 578 -38.43 7.94 24.54
C SER A 578 -38.84 9.39 24.84
N ASN A 579 -38.88 10.26 23.82
CA ASN A 579 -39.26 11.68 23.93
C ASN A 579 -40.67 11.92 24.50
N GLN A 580 -41.54 10.90 24.47
CA GLN A 580 -42.95 11.02 24.86
C GLN A 580 -43.30 10.20 26.10
N VAL A 581 -42.31 9.61 26.78
CA VAL A 581 -42.55 8.64 27.85
C VAL A 581 -42.36 9.27 29.24
N PRO A 582 -43.27 9.02 30.21
CA PRO A 582 -43.12 9.50 31.58
C PRO A 582 -41.80 9.07 32.26
N ALA A 583 -41.30 9.88 33.18
CA ALA A 583 -40.03 9.62 33.91
C ALA A 583 -40.01 8.34 34.77
N ASN A 584 -41.19 7.80 35.11
CA ASN A 584 -41.35 6.55 35.85
C ASN A 584 -41.42 5.29 34.95
N SER A 585 -41.31 5.46 33.64
CA SER A 585 -41.24 4.35 32.70
C SER A 585 -39.86 3.69 32.69
N TYR A 586 -39.81 2.48 32.15
CA TYR A 586 -38.58 1.73 31.95
C TYR A 586 -38.24 1.69 30.46
N ARG A 587 -36.94 1.72 30.17
CA ARG A 587 -36.39 1.38 28.86
C ARG A 587 -35.69 0.04 28.96
N ARG A 588 -35.86 -0.77 27.93
CA ARG A 588 -35.21 -2.06 27.78
C ARG A 588 -34.00 -1.90 26.88
N LEU A 589 -32.82 -2.15 27.44
CA LEU A 589 -31.54 -1.88 26.81
C LEU A 589 -30.83 -3.21 26.55
N LEU A 590 -30.44 -3.43 25.29
CA LEU A 590 -29.55 -4.51 24.89
C LEU A 590 -28.11 -4.02 25.00
N ARG A 591 -27.42 -4.39 26.09
CA ARG A 591 -26.05 -3.98 26.39
C ARG A 591 -25.04 -5.00 25.87
N PHE A 592 -23.84 -4.53 25.57
CA PHE A 592 -22.69 -5.32 25.13
C PHE A 592 -21.42 -4.48 25.29
N SER A 593 -20.24 -5.11 25.40
CA SER A 593 -18.97 -4.39 25.32
C SER A 593 -18.50 -4.29 23.88
N SER A 594 -17.80 -3.22 23.50
CA SER A 594 -17.11 -3.09 22.23
C SER A 594 -15.61 -2.92 22.48
N GLN A 595 -14.81 -3.84 21.97
CA GLN A 595 -13.36 -3.76 22.00
C GLN A 595 -12.87 -3.57 20.56
N ILE A 596 -12.28 -2.40 20.28
CA ILE A 596 -11.83 -1.99 18.95
C ILE A 596 -10.31 -2.03 18.93
N HIS A 597 -9.75 -2.95 18.15
CA HIS A 597 -8.31 -3.11 17.95
C HIS A 597 -7.80 -2.21 16.84
N ASN A 598 -6.58 -1.69 16.95
CA ASN A 598 -5.85 -1.14 15.80
C ASN A 598 -4.78 -2.12 15.33
N ASN A 599 -5.13 -2.91 14.33
CA ASN A 599 -4.29 -3.92 13.71
C ASN A 599 -3.55 -3.39 12.47
N GLY A 600 -3.52 -2.07 12.28
CA GLY A 600 -2.93 -1.43 11.11
C GLY A 600 -1.42 -1.26 11.19
N GLN A 601 -0.92 -0.26 10.47
CA GLN A 601 0.52 0.06 10.37
C GLN A 601 0.86 1.42 11.03
N SER A 602 -0.14 2.16 11.48
CA SER A 602 0.03 3.44 12.16
C SER A 602 -1.09 3.69 13.16
N ASP A 603 -0.85 4.60 14.11
CA ASP A 603 -1.86 4.97 15.10
C ASP A 603 -3.13 5.52 14.43
N PHE A 604 -4.30 5.09 14.92
CA PHE A 604 -5.57 5.70 14.55
C PHE A 604 -5.72 7.03 15.27
N ARG A 605 -6.02 8.10 14.52
CA ARG A 605 -6.11 9.46 15.05
C ARG A 605 -7.39 10.16 14.61
N PRO A 606 -8.04 10.93 15.50
CA PRO A 606 -9.21 11.70 15.12
C PRO A 606 -8.84 12.74 14.06
N LYS A 607 -9.70 12.89 13.04
CA LYS A 607 -9.52 13.89 11.97
C LYS A 607 -9.52 15.32 12.52
N ALA A 608 -10.35 15.57 13.53
CA ALA A 608 -10.51 16.86 14.16
C ALA A 608 -9.40 17.11 15.20
N GLY A 609 -8.79 18.30 15.16
CA GLY A 609 -7.88 18.74 16.21
C GLY A 609 -8.62 19.10 17.50
N ARG A 610 -7.87 19.23 18.61
CA ARG A 610 -8.40 19.53 19.96
C ARG A 610 -9.42 20.67 20.05
N HIS A 611 -9.31 21.66 19.17
CA HIS A 611 -10.21 22.83 19.13
C HIS A 611 -11.65 22.49 18.74
N ALA A 612 -11.87 21.34 18.09
CA ALA A 612 -13.17 20.87 17.64
C ALA A 612 -13.69 19.70 18.50
N TRP A 613 -12.95 19.29 19.53
CA TRP A 613 -13.41 18.25 20.45
C TRP A 613 -14.49 18.81 21.38
N VAL A 614 -15.53 18.02 21.61
CA VAL A 614 -16.69 18.43 22.40
C VAL A 614 -16.59 17.81 23.79
N TRP A 615 -16.64 18.64 24.83
CA TRP A 615 -16.71 18.14 26.21
C TRP A 615 -18.09 17.55 26.49
N HIS A 616 -18.12 16.43 27.22
CA HIS A 616 -19.37 15.80 27.62
C HIS A 616 -19.50 15.70 29.13
N ASP A 617 -20.51 16.37 29.68
CA ASP A 617 -20.72 16.48 31.13
C ASP A 617 -21.04 15.14 31.79
N CYS A 618 -21.69 14.23 31.06
CA CYS A 618 -22.06 12.91 31.57
C CYS A 618 -20.88 11.95 31.66
N HIS A 619 -19.94 12.03 30.71
CA HIS A 619 -18.77 11.16 30.65
C HIS A 619 -17.51 11.81 31.24
N ARG A 620 -17.55 13.12 31.49
CA ARG A 620 -16.47 13.93 32.08
C ARG A 620 -15.14 13.82 31.32
N HIS A 621 -15.21 13.76 30.00
CA HIS A 621 -14.06 13.83 29.10
C HIS A 621 -14.47 14.47 27.76
N TYR A 622 -13.45 14.76 26.93
CA TYR A 622 -13.65 15.28 25.58
C TYR A 622 -13.88 14.15 24.59
N HIS A 623 -14.73 14.41 23.61
CA HIS A 623 -15.01 13.52 22.50
C HIS A 623 -14.34 14.06 21.24
N SER A 624 -13.49 13.24 20.62
CA SER A 624 -12.72 13.62 19.44
C SER A 624 -13.37 13.22 18.11
N MET A 625 -14.40 12.36 18.18
CA MET A 625 -15.25 11.96 17.06
C MET A 625 -16.72 11.92 17.51
N GLU A 626 -17.60 12.47 16.68
CA GLU A 626 -19.05 12.52 16.93
C GLU A 626 -19.72 11.17 16.61
N VAL A 627 -19.37 10.56 15.47
CA VAL A 627 -19.91 9.26 15.06
C VAL A 627 -18.76 8.29 14.76
N PHE A 628 -18.41 7.46 15.73
CA PHE A 628 -17.40 6.42 15.53
C PHE A 628 -18.01 5.03 15.33
N THR A 629 -19.19 4.75 15.90
CA THR A 629 -19.89 3.48 15.66
C THR A 629 -21.39 3.63 15.48
N HIS A 630 -21.96 2.76 14.63
CA HIS A 630 -23.39 2.53 14.52
C HIS A 630 -23.75 1.15 15.07
N TYR A 631 -24.82 1.09 15.87
CA TYR A 631 -25.35 -0.15 16.44
C TYR A 631 -26.73 -0.41 15.86
N ASP A 632 -26.82 -1.35 14.94
CA ASP A 632 -28.06 -1.63 14.23
C ASP A 632 -28.63 -2.98 14.61
N LEU A 633 -29.96 -3.04 14.77
CA LEU A 633 -30.69 -4.28 14.83
C LEU A 633 -31.56 -4.40 13.58
N PHE A 634 -31.36 -5.46 12.81
CA PHE A 634 -32.09 -5.74 11.58
C PHE A 634 -33.03 -6.93 11.78
N SER A 635 -34.20 -6.88 11.13
CA SER A 635 -35.00 -8.09 10.91
C SER A 635 -34.28 -9.04 9.94
N LEU A 636 -34.69 -10.30 9.91
CA LEU A 636 -34.19 -11.26 8.93
C LEU A 636 -34.45 -10.86 7.47
N ASN A 637 -35.40 -9.95 7.23
CA ASN A 637 -35.70 -9.41 5.90
C ASN A 637 -34.79 -8.24 5.51
N GLY A 638 -33.82 -7.86 6.36
CA GLY A 638 -32.88 -6.76 6.11
C GLY A 638 -33.45 -5.37 6.43
N THR A 639 -34.61 -5.27 7.08
CA THR A 639 -35.16 -3.98 7.53
C THR A 639 -34.56 -3.60 8.88
N LYS A 640 -33.99 -2.39 8.99
CA LYS A 640 -33.55 -1.86 10.29
C LYS A 640 -34.77 -1.70 11.20
N VAL A 641 -34.75 -2.33 12.38
CA VAL A 641 -35.86 -2.31 13.36
C VAL A 641 -35.54 -1.48 14.59
N ALA A 642 -34.27 -1.43 14.99
CA ALA A 642 -33.77 -0.51 16.00
C ALA A 642 -32.43 0.05 15.55
N GLU A 643 -32.17 1.27 15.99
CA GLU A 643 -30.89 1.95 15.84
C GLU A 643 -30.46 2.42 17.22
N GLY A 644 -29.24 2.07 17.58
CA GLY A 644 -28.48 2.67 18.63
C GLY A 644 -27.22 3.24 18.04
N HIS A 645 -26.57 4.08 18.81
CA HIS A 645 -25.25 4.55 18.50
C HIS A 645 -24.58 4.90 19.81
N LYS A 646 -23.28 4.95 19.75
CA LYS A 646 -22.51 5.58 20.81
C LYS A 646 -22.28 7.02 20.35
N ALA A 647 -22.97 7.95 21.01
CA ALA A 647 -23.03 9.39 20.68
C ALA A 647 -21.68 10.10 20.64
N SER A 648 -20.62 9.41 21.06
CA SER A 648 -19.33 10.02 21.26
C SER A 648 -18.25 9.07 21.75
N PHE A 649 -17.02 9.28 21.29
CA PHE A 649 -15.87 8.44 21.65
C PHE A 649 -14.70 9.26 22.19
N CYS A 650 -14.17 8.76 23.30
CA CYS A 650 -12.81 8.98 23.76
C CYS A 650 -11.93 7.91 23.13
N LEU A 651 -10.94 8.28 22.30
CA LEU A 651 -10.03 7.30 21.73
C LEU A 651 -8.80 7.16 22.62
N GLU A 652 -8.64 6.01 23.28
CA GLU A 652 -7.51 5.74 24.17
C GLU A 652 -7.00 4.29 24.12
N ASP A 653 -5.79 4.07 24.64
CA ASP A 653 -5.18 2.75 24.71
C ASP A 653 -5.60 2.04 26.00
N SER A 654 -6.73 1.32 25.96
CA SER A 654 -7.25 0.58 27.12
C SER A 654 -6.30 -0.54 27.55
N GLU A 655 -5.75 -1.30 26.60
CA GLU A 655 -4.76 -2.36 26.78
C GLU A 655 -4.05 -2.61 25.44
N CYS A 656 -2.86 -3.22 25.49
CA CYS A 656 -2.01 -3.46 24.33
C CYS A 656 -1.41 -4.86 24.39
N ASP A 657 -0.95 -5.35 23.23
CA ASP A 657 -0.16 -6.57 23.12
C ASP A 657 1.15 -6.48 23.95
N GLU A 658 1.72 -7.64 24.27
CA GLU A 658 2.89 -7.72 25.16
C GLU A 658 4.09 -6.95 24.59
N GLY A 659 4.64 -6.01 25.35
CA GLY A 659 5.79 -5.21 24.94
C GLY A 659 5.45 -3.90 24.24
N ILE A 660 4.16 -3.61 24.02
CA ILE A 660 3.69 -2.32 23.49
C ILE A 660 3.25 -1.41 24.65
N GLU A 661 3.75 -0.18 24.67
CA GLU A 661 3.39 0.83 25.67
C GLU A 661 2.16 1.65 25.25
N LYS A 662 1.23 1.85 26.18
CA LYS A 662 0.09 2.75 26.02
C LYS A 662 0.55 4.19 25.85
N LYS A 663 -0.08 4.92 24.94
CA LYS A 663 0.30 6.29 24.56
C LYS A 663 -0.86 7.28 24.67
N TYR A 664 -2.08 6.85 24.33
CA TYR A 664 -3.26 7.72 24.31
C TYR A 664 -4.12 7.53 25.56
N GLU A 665 -4.56 8.67 26.11
CA GLU A 665 -5.40 8.72 27.31
C GLU A 665 -6.29 9.96 27.22
N CYS A 666 -7.59 9.80 27.45
CA CYS A 666 -8.53 10.93 27.33
C CYS A 666 -8.56 11.84 28.56
N ALA A 667 -8.09 11.34 29.70
CA ALA A 667 -8.03 12.10 30.94
C ALA A 667 -7.20 13.38 30.75
N ASN A 668 -7.56 14.43 31.49
CA ASN A 668 -6.83 15.71 31.49
C ASN A 668 -6.67 16.38 30.12
N PHE A 669 -7.63 16.16 29.21
CA PHE A 669 -7.55 16.66 27.82
C PHE A 669 -6.29 16.13 27.11
N GLY A 670 -5.96 14.86 27.35
CA GLY A 670 -4.83 14.18 26.74
C GLY A 670 -4.98 14.01 25.23
N GLU A 671 -3.90 13.58 24.57
CA GLU A 671 -3.96 13.20 23.16
C GLU A 671 -4.83 11.94 23.00
N GLN A 672 -5.69 11.95 21.98
CA GLN A 672 -6.56 10.82 21.67
C GLN A 672 -6.11 10.09 20.42
N GLY A 673 -6.33 8.78 20.41
CA GLY A 673 -5.97 7.85 19.35
C GLY A 673 -5.96 6.40 19.86
N ILE A 674 -5.70 5.46 18.95
CA ILE A 674 -5.47 4.06 19.28
C ILE A 674 -4.12 3.65 18.65
N THR A 675 -3.16 3.29 19.49
CA THR A 675 -1.82 2.88 19.08
C THR A 675 -1.87 1.53 18.36
N VAL A 676 -0.96 1.30 17.41
CA VAL A 676 -0.84 0.00 16.72
C VAL A 676 -0.59 -1.12 17.74
N GLY A 677 -1.34 -2.23 17.64
CA GLY A 677 -1.26 -3.34 18.59
C GLY A 677 -1.93 -3.06 19.95
N CYS A 678 -2.67 -1.96 20.05
CA CYS A 678 -3.53 -1.65 21.19
C CYS A 678 -5.01 -1.70 20.80
N TRP A 679 -5.87 -1.74 21.81
CA TRP A 679 -7.30 -1.64 21.64
C TRP A 679 -7.95 -0.70 22.64
N ASP A 680 -9.10 -0.17 22.23
CA ASP A 680 -9.96 0.66 23.04
C ASP A 680 -11.21 -0.14 23.46
N THR A 681 -11.51 -0.19 24.76
CA THR A 681 -12.58 -1.01 25.33
C THR A 681 -13.70 -0.17 25.93
N TYR A 682 -14.81 -0.14 25.20
CA TYR A 682 -16.08 0.38 25.67
C TYR A 682 -16.87 -0.71 26.37
N ARG A 683 -16.77 -0.75 27.71
CA ARG A 683 -17.44 -1.78 28.51
C ARG A 683 -18.96 -1.66 28.51
N HIS A 684 -19.66 -2.78 28.62
CA HIS A 684 -21.13 -2.87 28.62
C HIS A 684 -21.85 -2.03 29.69
N ASP A 685 -21.17 -1.65 30.79
CA ASP A 685 -21.74 -0.94 31.93
C ASP A 685 -21.80 0.59 31.74
N ILE A 686 -21.06 1.14 30.79
CA ILE A 686 -21.04 2.59 30.53
C ILE A 686 -22.33 3.04 29.83
N ASP A 687 -22.64 4.34 29.91
CA ASP A 687 -23.81 4.90 29.24
C ASP A 687 -23.66 4.91 27.72
N CYS A 688 -24.79 4.82 27.01
CA CYS A 688 -24.88 4.72 25.54
C CYS A 688 -24.25 3.47 24.91
N GLN A 689 -23.84 2.49 25.73
CA GLN A 689 -23.32 1.21 25.25
C GLN A 689 -24.43 0.16 25.11
N TRP A 690 -25.43 0.47 24.28
CA TRP A 690 -26.58 -0.40 24.06
C TRP A 690 -27.32 -0.10 22.76
N VAL A 691 -28.28 -0.97 22.44
CA VAL A 691 -29.42 -0.64 21.58
C VAL A 691 -30.69 -0.62 22.44
N ASP A 692 -31.48 0.45 22.35
CA ASP A 692 -32.79 0.53 23.00
C ASP A 692 -33.79 -0.36 22.23
N ILE A 693 -34.22 -1.45 22.86
CA ILE A 693 -35.11 -2.46 22.27
C ILE A 693 -36.50 -2.44 22.90
N THR A 694 -36.89 -1.34 23.57
CA THR A 694 -38.17 -1.22 24.28
C THR A 694 -39.38 -1.50 23.38
N ASP A 695 -39.33 -1.04 22.13
CA ASP A 695 -40.43 -1.16 21.17
C ASP A 695 -40.31 -2.38 20.24
N ILE A 696 -39.29 -3.21 20.46
CA ILE A 696 -39.01 -4.39 19.63
C ILE A 696 -39.81 -5.58 20.13
N LYS A 697 -40.47 -6.28 19.20
CA LYS A 697 -41.20 -7.51 19.50
C LYS A 697 -40.23 -8.69 19.66
N PRO A 698 -40.65 -9.77 20.34
CA PRO A 698 -39.90 -11.03 20.30
C PRO A 698 -39.74 -11.55 18.87
N GLY A 699 -38.57 -12.09 18.55
CA GLY A 699 -38.23 -12.57 17.22
C GLY A 699 -36.74 -12.87 17.04
N ASP A 700 -36.39 -13.23 15.81
CA ASP A 700 -35.01 -13.42 15.37
C ASP A 700 -34.54 -12.21 14.56
N TYR A 701 -33.34 -11.74 14.88
CA TYR A 701 -32.74 -10.51 14.39
C TYR A 701 -31.28 -10.73 14.01
N ILE A 702 -30.73 -9.78 13.25
CA ILE A 702 -29.30 -9.65 12.98
C ILE A 702 -28.84 -8.39 13.70
N PHE A 703 -27.93 -8.55 14.64
CA PHE A 703 -27.28 -7.44 15.31
C PHE A 703 -26.01 -7.08 14.54
N GLN A 704 -25.77 -5.78 14.33
CA GLN A 704 -24.65 -5.29 13.55
C GLN A 704 -24.00 -4.10 14.23
N ILE A 705 -22.67 -4.10 14.25
CA ILE A 705 -21.86 -2.95 14.65
C ILE A 705 -20.99 -2.54 13.45
N ILE A 706 -20.96 -1.25 13.14
CA ILE A 706 -20.06 -0.68 12.12
C ILE A 706 -19.13 0.31 12.81
N ILE A 707 -17.82 0.15 12.65
CA ILE A 707 -16.79 1.09 13.11
C ILE A 707 -16.42 2.05 11.96
N ASN A 708 -16.18 3.32 12.29
CA ASN A 708 -15.84 4.38 11.34
C ASN A 708 -16.77 4.37 10.08
N PRO A 709 -18.10 4.39 10.27
CA PRO A 709 -19.08 4.10 9.21
C PRO A 709 -19.05 5.10 8.05
N ASN A 710 -18.55 6.31 8.30
CA ASN A 710 -18.51 7.40 7.33
C ASN A 710 -17.16 7.52 6.61
N TYR A 711 -16.19 6.63 6.88
CA TYR A 711 -14.82 6.72 6.35
C TYR A 711 -14.14 8.05 6.71
N GLU A 712 -14.43 8.59 7.89
CA GLU A 712 -13.96 9.92 8.33
C GLU A 712 -12.44 9.94 8.50
N VAL A 713 -11.90 8.84 9.04
CA VAL A 713 -10.46 8.61 9.17
C VAL A 713 -10.05 7.52 8.17
N PRO A 714 -8.97 7.72 7.40
CA PRO A 714 -8.44 6.68 6.51
C PRO A 714 -7.94 5.45 7.25
N GLU A 715 -8.27 4.27 6.72
CA GLU A 715 -7.82 2.97 7.22
C GLU A 715 -7.30 2.10 6.07
N SER A 716 -6.45 1.12 6.38
CA SER A 716 -5.86 0.23 5.38
C SER A 716 -6.84 -0.82 4.84
N ASP A 717 -7.82 -1.23 5.66
CA ASP A 717 -8.95 -2.07 5.27
C ASP A 717 -10.22 -1.50 5.92
N TYR A 718 -11.33 -1.53 5.17
CA TYR A 718 -12.65 -1.16 5.67
C TYR A 718 -13.62 -2.36 5.63
N THR A 719 -13.19 -3.47 5.05
CA THR A 719 -14.04 -4.65 4.84
C THR A 719 -14.31 -5.43 6.12
N ASN A 720 -13.47 -5.22 7.14
CA ASN A 720 -13.47 -5.79 8.48
C ASN A 720 -14.07 -4.86 9.57
N ASN A 721 -14.44 -3.61 9.23
CA ASN A 721 -15.08 -2.64 10.15
C ASN A 721 -16.50 -3.02 10.58
N ILE A 722 -17.11 -4.00 9.91
CA ILE A 722 -18.47 -4.46 10.19
C ILE A 722 -18.38 -5.73 11.02
N MET A 723 -19.16 -5.85 12.08
CA MET A 723 -19.37 -7.08 12.82
C MET A 723 -20.86 -7.43 12.81
N LYS A 724 -21.18 -8.72 12.66
CA LYS A 724 -22.56 -9.22 12.69
C LYS A 724 -22.70 -10.38 13.65
N CYS A 725 -23.86 -10.44 14.30
CA CYS A 725 -24.28 -11.56 15.14
C CYS A 725 -25.73 -11.94 14.87
N ARG A 726 -26.13 -13.17 15.20
CA ARG A 726 -27.54 -13.51 15.35
C ARG A 726 -28.01 -13.14 16.73
N CYS A 727 -29.16 -12.48 16.78
CA CYS A 727 -29.79 -12.08 18.01
C CYS A 727 -31.18 -12.70 18.06
N ARG A 728 -31.42 -13.58 19.04
CA ARG A 728 -32.75 -14.12 19.32
C ARG A 728 -33.30 -13.47 20.57
N TYR A 729 -34.50 -12.89 20.48
CA TYR A 729 -35.15 -12.19 21.57
C TYR A 729 -36.52 -12.81 21.86
N ASP A 730 -36.76 -13.33 23.08
CA ASP A 730 -38.03 -13.96 23.46
C ASP A 730 -38.98 -13.04 24.24
N GLY A 731 -38.59 -11.78 24.51
CA GLY A 731 -39.33 -10.84 25.36
C GLY A 731 -38.80 -10.74 26.79
N HIS A 732 -38.06 -11.76 27.26
CA HIS A 732 -37.52 -11.86 28.61
C HIS A 732 -36.01 -12.07 28.65
N ARG A 733 -35.44 -12.66 27.60
CA ARG A 733 -34.03 -13.00 27.43
C ARG A 733 -33.61 -12.72 25.99
N VAL A 734 -32.32 -12.52 25.84
CA VAL A 734 -31.65 -12.36 24.57
C VAL A 734 -30.51 -13.37 24.47
N TRP A 735 -30.34 -13.95 23.28
CA TRP A 735 -29.20 -14.79 22.94
C TRP A 735 -28.48 -14.16 21.76
N MET A 736 -27.21 -13.84 21.97
CA MET A 736 -26.29 -13.45 20.92
C MET A 736 -25.41 -14.65 20.57
N TYR A 737 -25.27 -14.96 19.29
CA TYR A 737 -24.46 -16.10 18.85
C TYR A 737 -23.95 -15.93 17.42
N SER A 738 -22.88 -16.66 17.12
CA SER A 738 -22.22 -16.66 15.80
C SER A 738 -21.78 -15.25 15.40
N CYS A 739 -21.24 -14.49 16.36
CA CYS A 739 -20.65 -13.19 16.10
C CYS A 739 -19.37 -13.33 15.28
N HIS A 740 -19.22 -12.53 14.24
CA HIS A 740 -18.03 -12.52 13.39
C HIS A 740 -17.92 -11.21 12.61
N ASN A 741 -16.70 -10.92 12.15
CA ASN A 741 -16.43 -9.73 11.35
C ASN A 741 -16.85 -9.98 9.90
N GLY A 742 -17.36 -8.96 9.24
CA GLY A 742 -17.73 -9.00 7.84
C GLY A 742 -16.56 -9.48 6.99
N GLY A 743 -16.80 -10.45 6.11
CA GLY A 743 -15.76 -11.00 5.25
C GLY A 743 -14.74 -11.91 5.94
N SER A 744 -14.90 -12.23 7.23
CA SER A 744 -14.15 -13.33 7.88
C SER A 744 -14.65 -14.71 7.45
N LEU A 745 -15.89 -14.81 6.95
CA LEU A 745 -16.45 -16.06 6.44
C LEU A 745 -16.47 -16.12 4.91
N SER A 746 -16.63 -17.35 4.44
CA SER A 746 -16.88 -17.67 3.03
C SER A 746 -18.20 -17.05 2.55
N THR A 747 -18.34 -16.69 1.27
CA THR A 747 -19.59 -16.11 0.75
C THR A 747 -20.79 -17.04 0.89
N GLU A 748 -20.59 -18.36 0.79
CA GLU A 748 -21.64 -19.35 0.99
C GLU A 748 -22.01 -19.47 2.47
N THR A 749 -21.01 -19.47 3.35
CA THR A 749 -21.18 -19.56 4.80
C THR A 749 -21.86 -18.31 5.36
N GLU A 750 -21.49 -17.13 4.88
CA GLU A 750 -22.11 -15.84 5.23
C GLU A 750 -23.60 -15.80 4.81
N GLN A 751 -23.95 -16.39 3.66
CA GLN A 751 -25.34 -16.47 3.18
C GLN A 751 -26.18 -17.51 3.92
N THR A 752 -25.60 -18.67 4.23
CA THR A 752 -26.31 -19.71 4.98
C THR A 752 -26.43 -19.38 6.45
N PHE A 753 -25.48 -18.59 6.98
CA PHE A 753 -25.41 -18.09 8.36
C PHE A 753 -26.06 -19.09 9.33
N PRO A 754 -25.41 -20.26 9.52
CA PRO A 754 -26.02 -21.42 10.15
C PRO A 754 -26.48 -21.07 11.56
N GLY A 755 -27.77 -21.30 11.82
CA GLY A 755 -28.36 -21.10 13.14
C GLY A 755 -27.89 -22.15 14.15
N LEU A 756 -28.16 -21.89 15.43
CA LEU A 756 -28.03 -22.85 16.53
C LEU A 756 -28.53 -24.25 16.14
N LEU A 757 -27.62 -25.19 15.88
CA LEU A 757 -27.93 -26.62 15.71
C LEU A 757 -28.29 -27.31 17.04
N SER A 758 -28.10 -26.63 18.17
CA SER A 758 -28.33 -27.18 19.51
C SER A 758 -29.34 -26.34 20.30
N ASN A 759 -30.62 -26.48 19.97
CA ASN A 759 -31.71 -26.25 20.92
C ASN A 759 -32.73 -27.39 20.79
N GLN A 760 -32.27 -28.63 20.97
CA GLN A 760 -33.19 -29.67 21.44
C GLN A 760 -33.44 -29.39 22.92
N VAL A 761 -34.54 -28.69 23.19
CA VAL A 761 -35.13 -28.66 24.52
C VAL A 761 -35.54 -30.10 24.84
N THR A 762 -34.74 -30.79 25.65
CA THR A 762 -35.19 -32.04 26.26
C THR A 762 -36.30 -31.67 27.23
N HIS A 763 -37.54 -31.91 26.80
CA HIS A 763 -38.67 -31.94 27.71
C HIS A 763 -38.40 -33.02 28.76
N ARG A 764 -38.19 -32.61 30.01
CA ARG A 764 -38.41 -33.45 31.19
C ARG A 764 -39.73 -33.07 31.82
#